data_AF-A0A0A9YYE7-F1
#
_entry.id   AF-A0A0A9YYE7-F1
#
_cell.length_a   1.000
_cell.length_b   1.000
_cell.length_c   1.000
_cell.angle_alpha   90.00
_cell.angle_beta   90.00
_cell.angle_gamma   90.00
#
_symmetry.space_group_name_H-M   'P 1'
#
loop_
_entity.id
_entity.type
_entity.pdbx_description
1 polymer ?
#
loop_
_entity_poly.entity_id
_entity_poly.type
_entity_poly.pdbx_seq_one_letter_code
_entity_poly.pdbx_strand_id
1 'polypeptide(L)'
;MSCEFISLELVDKWIIFGFLLCHHKIGQDQGHKMWIGALESSWVIALFRDEVIYIHSYVQTLFDSMKGYSKRISEVKDCYSHAIQKATYRHRERRKFLRTALKELALMLTDQPGLLGPKALLIFMGLIFAKDEIYWLLRHNDNPPLQKGKGKNAEDLVDRQLPELLFHMEELRILVRKYSQVIQRYYVQYLSGFDAIALNQMMQNLTVCPEDESTILSSMCNAIANLSVKQVEDNEIFDFQGLRIDWFRLQASTSVAKSPLPLVEKRELASLIDTIVFHTKMVDYLDEILIETSDLSIFCFYNKIFEDQFHMCLEFPAQNRYIIAFPLICNHFQSCTHDLCPEERHHIRERSLSVVNMFLDEMAKEAKNIITTICDEQCTMSDKLLPKHCALLISQVVSRKNKEKNKKSIPEQTKPGVESYRKTREELTTMDKLHMALTELCFALNYCATINVWEYTFAPREYLHQHLENRFSRALVGMVMFNPDTNEIAKPTELLASVRAYMNVLQTVENYVHIDITRVFNNALLQQTQQLDSHGEKTVAALYTQWYSDVLLRRVSAGSICFSMNQKAFVSLTAEGAIPFNAEEFSDMNELRALAELIGPYGMKLLNETLMWHIASQVQELKKLVASNKDVLVALRTNFDKPEIMKEQFKKLLYVDNVLQRMTIIGVILCFRQLAQEALVDVLEERIPFLLTSILDFCQHMPAGDTSVVSEMASAAGLTCKVDPTLATQLKNQKSEVEEDEHLLACLLMVFIAVSIPKLARNDVSFYKASLEGHANNIHCMASAINNIFGALFTICGQGDIEDRMKEFLALASSSLLRLGQEADKEITKHRESVYLLLDLIVQESPFLTMDLLESCFPYALIRNAYHAVYKQENSQT
;
A
#
# COMPACT_ATOMS: atom_id res chain seq x y z
N MET A 1 -26.21 -46.74 7.04
CA MET A 1 -25.56 -45.42 7.10
C MET A 1 -24.67 -45.17 5.88
N SER A 2 -23.82 -46.14 5.50
CA SER A 2 -22.80 -45.94 4.46
C SER A 2 -23.33 -45.59 3.06
N CYS A 3 -24.58 -45.95 2.75
CA CYS A 3 -25.20 -45.60 1.46
C CYS A 3 -25.65 -44.14 1.34
N GLU A 4 -25.78 -43.40 2.45
CA GLU A 4 -26.29 -42.01 2.41
C GLU A 4 -25.25 -41.02 1.88
N PHE A 5 -23.96 -41.36 2.01
CA PHE A 5 -22.85 -40.50 1.60
C PHE A 5 -21.95 -41.16 0.54
N ILE A 6 -22.44 -42.19 -0.16
CA ILE A 6 -21.74 -42.75 -1.32
C ILE A 6 -21.85 -41.79 -2.51
N SER A 7 -20.75 -41.61 -3.25
CA SER A 7 -20.74 -40.79 -4.46
C SER A 7 -21.75 -41.32 -5.48
N LEU A 8 -22.64 -40.45 -5.95
CA LEU A 8 -23.58 -40.75 -7.01
C LEU A 8 -22.85 -41.04 -8.32
N GLU A 9 -21.74 -40.36 -8.59
CA GLU A 9 -20.90 -40.63 -9.76
C GLU A 9 -20.34 -42.05 -9.75
N LEU A 10 -19.89 -42.53 -8.59
CA LEU A 10 -19.39 -43.90 -8.44
C LEU A 10 -20.51 -44.92 -8.71
N VAL A 11 -21.70 -44.68 -8.18
CA VAL A 11 -22.88 -45.53 -8.41
C VAL A 11 -23.26 -45.53 -9.90
N ASP A 12 -23.25 -44.38 -10.57
CA ASP A 12 -23.52 -44.29 -12.01
C ASP A 12 -22.47 -45.09 -12.81
N LYS A 13 -21.18 -45.01 -12.47
CA LYS A 13 -20.12 -45.84 -13.08
C LYS A 13 -20.39 -47.33 -12.90
N TRP A 14 -20.76 -47.75 -11.70
CA TRP A 14 -21.07 -49.16 -11.41
C TRP A 14 -22.28 -49.65 -12.20
N ILE A 15 -23.35 -48.84 -12.27
CA ILE A 15 -24.56 -49.18 -13.02
C ILE A 15 -24.25 -49.28 -14.52
N ILE A 16 -23.59 -48.26 -15.09
CA ILE A 16 -23.31 -48.19 -16.52
C ILE A 16 -22.40 -49.36 -16.93
N PHE A 17 -21.20 -49.46 -16.35
CA PHE A 17 -20.24 -50.48 -16.78
C PHE A 17 -20.61 -51.89 -16.30
N GLY A 18 -21.17 -52.02 -15.09
CA GLY A 18 -21.62 -53.30 -14.56
C GLY A 18 -22.69 -53.95 -15.44
N PHE A 19 -23.70 -53.18 -15.87
CA PHE A 19 -24.71 -53.71 -16.79
C PHE A 19 -24.17 -53.92 -18.20
N LEU A 20 -23.13 -53.22 -18.67
CA LEU A 20 -22.48 -53.57 -19.93
C LEU A 20 -21.75 -54.92 -19.85
N LEU A 21 -21.08 -55.21 -18.72
CA LEU A 21 -20.43 -56.50 -18.48
C LEU A 21 -21.44 -57.65 -18.34
N CYS A 22 -22.61 -57.39 -17.76
CA CYS A 22 -23.69 -58.38 -17.64
C CYS A 22 -24.94 -58.01 -18.47
N HIS A 23 -24.73 -57.60 -19.73
CA HIS A 23 -25.75 -57.05 -20.65
C HIS A 23 -27.07 -57.84 -20.76
N HIS A 24 -27.06 -59.15 -20.55
CA HIS A 24 -28.27 -59.98 -20.51
C HIS A 24 -29.25 -59.59 -19.37
N LYS A 25 -28.74 -59.01 -18.28
CA LYS A 25 -29.56 -58.53 -17.15
C LYS A 25 -30.29 -57.22 -17.45
N ILE A 26 -29.88 -56.46 -18.47
CA ILE A 26 -30.61 -55.27 -18.95
C ILE A 26 -32.00 -55.66 -19.48
N GLY A 27 -32.24 -56.94 -19.83
CA GLY A 27 -33.57 -57.44 -20.17
C GLY A 27 -34.56 -57.45 -19.00
N GLN A 28 -34.10 -57.39 -17.75
CA GLN A 28 -34.93 -57.42 -16.54
C GLN A 28 -35.42 -56.02 -16.17
N ASP A 29 -36.68 -55.87 -15.73
CA ASP A 29 -37.32 -54.56 -15.49
C ASP A 29 -36.53 -53.66 -14.51
N GLN A 30 -36.06 -54.21 -13.39
CA GLN A 30 -35.30 -53.44 -12.40
C GLN A 30 -33.93 -53.00 -12.92
N GLY A 31 -33.17 -53.91 -13.54
CA GLY A 31 -31.86 -53.57 -14.13
C GLY A 31 -31.98 -52.58 -15.27
N HIS A 32 -33.04 -52.69 -16.07
CA HIS A 32 -33.34 -51.76 -17.14
C HIS A 32 -33.61 -50.33 -16.64
N LYS A 33 -34.43 -50.17 -15.60
CA LYS A 33 -34.75 -48.87 -14.99
C LYS A 33 -33.51 -48.18 -14.42
N MET A 34 -32.67 -48.94 -13.70
CA MET A 34 -31.43 -48.41 -13.15
C MET A 34 -30.49 -47.93 -14.27
N TRP A 35 -30.33 -48.73 -15.31
CA TRP A 35 -29.44 -48.40 -16.43
C TRP A 35 -29.91 -47.18 -17.24
N ILE A 36 -31.20 -47.07 -17.53
CA ILE A 36 -31.77 -45.86 -18.16
C ILE A 36 -31.53 -44.63 -17.28
N GLY A 37 -31.81 -44.71 -15.97
CA GLY A 37 -31.65 -43.57 -15.06
C GLY A 37 -30.22 -43.02 -15.02
N ALA A 38 -29.22 -43.89 -15.05
CA ALA A 38 -27.81 -43.48 -15.13
C ALA A 38 -27.47 -42.85 -16.50
N LEU A 39 -27.95 -43.43 -17.61
CA LEU A 39 -27.72 -42.92 -18.97
C LEU A 39 -28.43 -41.59 -19.26
N GLU A 40 -29.54 -41.28 -18.59
CA GLU A 40 -30.23 -39.99 -18.73
C GLU A 40 -29.57 -38.86 -17.92
N SER A 41 -28.69 -39.20 -16.96
CA SER A 41 -28.13 -38.24 -16.00
C SER A 41 -26.81 -37.59 -16.48
N SER A 42 -26.04 -38.24 -17.34
CA SER A 42 -24.76 -37.74 -17.86
C SER A 42 -24.53 -38.18 -19.31
N TRP A 43 -23.80 -37.39 -20.11
CA TRP A 43 -23.34 -37.81 -21.46
C TRP A 43 -21.86 -38.17 -21.52
N VAL A 44 -21.08 -37.71 -20.53
CA VAL A 44 -19.70 -38.12 -20.29
C VAL A 44 -19.53 -38.64 -18.87
N ILE A 45 -18.66 -39.61 -18.69
CA ILE A 45 -18.25 -40.12 -17.38
C ILE A 45 -16.74 -40.19 -17.29
N ALA A 46 -16.19 -39.90 -16.11
CA ALA A 46 -14.74 -39.95 -15.90
C ALA A 46 -14.27 -41.40 -15.80
N LEU A 47 -13.30 -41.78 -16.63
CA LEU A 47 -12.54 -43.01 -16.46
C LEU A 47 -11.60 -42.84 -15.26
N PHE A 48 -10.73 -41.84 -15.34
CA PHE A 48 -9.80 -41.42 -14.30
C PHE A 48 -9.44 -39.95 -14.50
N ARG A 49 -9.58 -39.12 -13.46
CA ARG A 49 -9.29 -37.68 -13.50
C ARG A 49 -10.06 -36.98 -14.62
N ASP A 50 -9.35 -36.31 -15.53
CA ASP A 50 -9.85 -35.56 -16.68
C ASP A 50 -10.09 -36.44 -17.93
N GLU A 51 -9.65 -37.70 -17.92
CA GLU A 51 -9.92 -38.65 -19.00
C GLU A 51 -11.36 -39.16 -18.92
N VAL A 52 -12.16 -38.81 -19.94
CA VAL A 52 -13.60 -39.13 -20.00
C VAL A 52 -13.95 -40.04 -21.16
N ILE A 53 -15.12 -40.68 -21.06
CA ILE A 53 -15.72 -41.44 -22.16
C ILE A 53 -17.14 -40.94 -22.47
N TYR A 54 -17.43 -40.76 -23.76
CA TYR A 54 -18.77 -40.43 -24.25
C TYR A 54 -19.64 -41.68 -24.22
N ILE A 55 -20.43 -41.80 -23.17
CA ILE A 55 -21.09 -43.04 -22.74
C ILE A 55 -21.99 -43.58 -23.85
N HIS A 56 -22.89 -42.75 -24.37
CA HIS A 56 -23.88 -43.20 -25.35
C HIS A 56 -23.26 -43.64 -26.68
N SER A 57 -22.19 -42.98 -27.13
CA SER A 57 -21.48 -43.34 -28.36
C SER A 57 -20.77 -44.69 -28.20
N TYR A 58 -20.09 -44.85 -27.06
CA TYR A 58 -19.39 -46.07 -26.71
C TYR A 58 -20.33 -47.28 -26.61
N VAL A 59 -21.44 -47.12 -25.88
CA VAL A 59 -22.47 -48.17 -25.72
C VAL A 59 -23.11 -48.55 -27.06
N GLN A 60 -23.40 -47.57 -27.91
CA GLN A 60 -23.95 -47.82 -29.25
C GLN A 60 -23.00 -48.68 -30.09
N THR A 61 -21.72 -48.31 -30.13
CA THR A 61 -20.71 -49.04 -30.90
C THR A 61 -20.54 -50.47 -30.39
N LEU A 62 -20.55 -50.67 -29.07
CA LEU A 62 -20.48 -51.99 -28.47
C LEU A 62 -21.69 -52.84 -28.84
N PHE A 63 -22.90 -52.30 -28.74
CA PHE A 63 -24.14 -53.03 -29.03
C PHE A 63 -24.37 -53.26 -30.51
N ASP A 64 -23.87 -52.39 -31.39
CA ASP A 64 -23.89 -52.59 -32.86
C ASP A 64 -23.08 -53.84 -33.26
N SER A 65 -22.02 -54.16 -32.52
CA SER A 65 -21.23 -55.38 -32.74
C SER A 65 -21.94 -56.68 -32.32
N MET A 66 -23.08 -56.59 -31.61
CA MET A 66 -23.80 -57.73 -31.03
C MET A 66 -25.19 -57.93 -31.65
N LYS A 67 -25.52 -59.19 -32.00
CA LYS A 67 -26.86 -59.54 -32.52
C LYS A 67 -27.93 -59.43 -31.42
N GLY A 68 -29.09 -58.84 -31.75
CA GLY A 68 -30.26 -58.78 -30.86
C GLY A 68 -30.40 -57.51 -30.02
N TYR A 69 -29.51 -56.52 -30.17
CA TYR A 69 -29.49 -55.29 -29.34
C TYR A 69 -30.05 -54.05 -30.03
N SER A 70 -30.64 -54.16 -31.23
CA SER A 70 -31.15 -53.00 -32.01
C SER A 70 -32.16 -52.14 -31.23
N LYS A 71 -33.02 -52.75 -30.41
CA LYS A 71 -33.94 -52.02 -29.52
C LYS A 71 -33.18 -51.20 -28.47
N ARG A 72 -32.14 -51.78 -27.86
CA ARG A 72 -31.32 -51.12 -26.83
C ARG A 72 -30.52 -49.96 -27.42
N ILE A 73 -30.05 -50.09 -28.66
CA ILE A 73 -29.40 -48.98 -29.38
C ILE A 73 -30.36 -47.79 -29.56
N SER A 74 -31.63 -48.04 -29.88
CA SER A 74 -32.65 -46.97 -29.96
C SER A 74 -32.84 -46.29 -28.60
N GLU A 75 -33.00 -47.07 -27.53
CA GLU A 75 -33.17 -46.54 -26.17
C GLU A 75 -31.97 -45.69 -25.72
N VAL A 76 -30.73 -46.10 -26.06
CA VAL A 76 -29.52 -45.32 -25.77
C VAL A 76 -29.52 -43.98 -26.51
N LYS A 77 -30.03 -43.92 -27.74
CA LYS A 77 -30.19 -42.66 -28.49
C LYS A 77 -31.23 -41.73 -27.85
N ASP A 78 -32.31 -42.31 -27.33
CA ASP A 78 -33.34 -41.55 -26.60
C ASP A 78 -32.78 -41.02 -25.27
N CYS A 79 -32.03 -41.86 -24.53
CA CYS A 79 -31.35 -41.45 -23.30
C CYS A 79 -30.32 -40.33 -23.55
N TYR A 80 -29.57 -40.39 -24.64
CA TYR A 80 -28.63 -39.32 -25.03
C TYR A 80 -29.36 -38.01 -25.30
N SER A 81 -30.47 -38.08 -26.05
CA SER A 81 -31.33 -36.93 -26.33
C SER A 81 -31.89 -36.32 -25.04
N HIS A 82 -32.32 -37.16 -24.10
CA HIS A 82 -32.78 -36.75 -22.77
C HIS A 82 -31.66 -36.07 -21.97
N ALA A 83 -30.49 -36.70 -21.87
CA ALA A 83 -29.36 -36.20 -21.08
C ALA A 83 -28.95 -34.80 -21.53
N ILE A 84 -28.78 -34.60 -22.84
CA ILE A 84 -28.46 -33.27 -23.40
C ILE A 84 -29.59 -32.27 -23.10
N GLN A 85 -30.85 -32.68 -23.12
CA GLN A 85 -32.00 -31.78 -22.89
C GLN A 85 -32.21 -31.38 -21.44
N LYS A 86 -32.03 -32.30 -20.47
CA LYS A 86 -32.48 -32.08 -19.10
C LYS A 86 -31.37 -32.11 -18.05
N ALA A 87 -30.24 -32.76 -18.30
CA ALA A 87 -29.22 -32.93 -17.27
C ALA A 87 -28.64 -31.59 -16.81
N THR A 88 -28.26 -30.70 -17.74
CA THR A 88 -27.71 -29.37 -17.41
C THR A 88 -28.62 -28.56 -16.48
N TYR A 89 -29.92 -28.51 -16.78
CA TYR A 89 -30.90 -27.82 -15.92
C TYR A 89 -31.01 -28.48 -14.55
N ARG A 90 -31.11 -29.81 -14.50
CA ARG A 90 -31.22 -30.58 -13.24
C ARG A 90 -30.02 -30.32 -12.32
N HIS A 91 -28.81 -30.42 -12.86
CA HIS A 91 -27.57 -30.21 -12.11
C HIS A 91 -27.40 -28.75 -11.67
N ARG A 92 -27.82 -27.79 -12.51
CA ARG A 92 -27.85 -26.37 -12.11
C ARG A 92 -28.76 -26.11 -10.91
N GLU A 93 -29.97 -26.65 -10.90
CA GLU A 93 -30.90 -26.48 -9.77
C GLU A 93 -30.42 -27.21 -8.50
N ARG A 94 -29.73 -28.35 -8.64
CA ARG A 94 -29.09 -29.03 -7.51
C ARG A 94 -27.99 -28.17 -6.89
N ARG A 95 -27.10 -27.58 -7.69
CA ARG A 95 -26.07 -26.66 -7.16
C ARG A 95 -26.68 -25.46 -6.46
N LYS A 96 -27.77 -24.89 -7.01
CA LYS A 96 -28.51 -23.80 -6.38
C LYS A 96 -29.09 -24.20 -5.02
N PHE A 97 -29.72 -25.37 -4.93
CA PHE A 97 -30.23 -25.91 -3.66
C PHE A 97 -29.09 -26.14 -2.65
N LEU A 98 -28.00 -26.77 -3.09
CA LEU A 98 -26.86 -27.09 -2.24
C LEU A 98 -26.17 -25.85 -1.69
N ARG A 99 -26.05 -24.76 -2.46
CA ARG A 99 -25.52 -23.48 -1.94
C ARG A 99 -26.29 -23.01 -0.72
N THR A 100 -27.61 -22.95 -0.81
CA THR A 100 -28.45 -22.53 0.33
C THR A 100 -28.39 -23.53 1.47
N ALA A 101 -28.48 -24.83 1.18
CA ALA A 101 -28.49 -25.87 2.21
C ALA A 101 -27.16 -25.95 2.99
N LEU A 102 -26.02 -25.91 2.30
CA LEU A 102 -24.70 -25.95 2.94
C LEU A 102 -24.42 -24.66 3.72
N LYS A 103 -24.84 -23.50 3.20
CA LYS A 103 -24.75 -22.23 3.92
C LYS A 103 -25.51 -22.25 5.24
N GLU A 104 -26.78 -22.65 5.21
CA GLU A 104 -27.61 -22.73 6.42
C GLU A 104 -27.04 -23.75 7.42
N LEU A 105 -26.58 -24.90 6.92
CA LEU A 105 -25.95 -25.93 7.74
C LEU A 105 -24.67 -25.39 8.41
N ALA A 106 -23.78 -24.75 7.66
CA ALA A 106 -22.53 -24.20 8.19
C ALA A 106 -22.79 -23.09 9.22
N LEU A 107 -23.75 -22.20 8.97
CA LEU A 107 -24.14 -21.16 9.93
C LEU A 107 -24.68 -21.76 11.25
N MET A 108 -25.58 -22.75 11.16
CA MET A 108 -26.12 -23.42 12.35
C MET A 108 -25.04 -24.15 13.17
N LEU A 109 -24.10 -24.82 12.49
CA LEU A 109 -23.01 -25.55 13.14
C LEU A 109 -21.95 -24.62 13.72
N THR A 110 -21.75 -23.45 13.11
CA THR A 110 -20.87 -22.42 13.65
C THR A 110 -21.44 -21.81 14.93
N ASP A 111 -22.75 -21.55 14.96
CA ASP A 111 -23.44 -21.03 16.15
C ASP A 111 -23.53 -22.09 17.27
N GLN A 112 -23.81 -23.35 16.91
CA GLN A 112 -23.94 -24.47 17.86
C GLN A 112 -23.02 -25.64 17.48
N PRO A 113 -21.71 -25.58 17.79
CA PRO A 113 -20.75 -26.65 17.46
C PRO A 113 -21.11 -28.02 18.05
N GLY A 114 -21.85 -28.06 19.16
CA GLY A 114 -22.36 -29.31 19.74
C GLY A 114 -23.26 -30.14 18.81
N LEU A 115 -23.86 -29.52 17.80
CA LEU A 115 -24.67 -30.22 16.79
C LEU A 115 -23.83 -31.08 15.84
N LEU A 116 -22.51 -30.87 15.77
CA LEU A 116 -21.61 -31.67 14.93
C LEU A 116 -21.64 -33.16 15.26
N GLY A 117 -21.88 -33.53 16.53
CA GLY A 117 -22.09 -34.92 16.94
C GLY A 117 -23.34 -35.54 16.29
N PRO A 118 -24.57 -35.12 16.68
CA PRO A 118 -25.80 -35.71 16.17
C PRO A 118 -26.08 -35.44 14.69
N LYS A 119 -25.43 -34.45 14.07
CA LYS A 119 -25.65 -34.07 12.66
C LYS A 119 -24.49 -34.44 11.73
N ALA A 120 -23.50 -35.20 12.20
CA ALA A 120 -22.32 -35.56 11.39
C ALA A 120 -22.69 -36.15 10.02
N LEU A 121 -23.69 -37.03 9.97
CA LEU A 121 -24.16 -37.63 8.72
C LEU A 121 -24.61 -36.59 7.69
N LEU A 122 -25.35 -35.56 8.10
CA LEU A 122 -25.83 -34.52 7.18
C LEU A 122 -24.69 -33.71 6.57
N ILE A 123 -23.60 -33.52 7.32
CA ILE A 123 -22.40 -32.84 6.84
C ILE A 123 -21.80 -33.64 5.69
N PHE A 124 -21.56 -34.94 5.90
CA PHE A 124 -20.97 -35.81 4.88
C PHE A 124 -21.87 -36.00 3.67
N MET A 125 -23.19 -36.06 3.85
CA MET A 125 -24.17 -36.04 2.76
C MET A 125 -24.07 -34.74 1.95
N GLY A 126 -24.09 -33.58 2.62
CA GLY A 126 -23.99 -32.28 1.95
C GLY A 126 -22.68 -32.13 1.17
N LEU A 127 -21.58 -32.56 1.77
CA LEU A 127 -20.25 -32.54 1.18
C LEU A 127 -20.16 -33.41 -0.08
N ILE A 128 -20.63 -34.66 -0.03
CA ILE A 128 -20.57 -35.56 -1.20
C ILE A 128 -21.51 -35.09 -2.31
N PHE A 129 -22.70 -34.60 -1.98
CA PHE A 129 -23.62 -34.06 -2.99
C PHE A 129 -23.04 -32.84 -3.69
N ALA A 130 -22.36 -31.96 -2.96
CA ALA A 130 -21.67 -30.82 -3.55
C ALA A 130 -20.48 -31.26 -4.41
N LYS A 131 -19.64 -32.19 -3.92
CA LYS A 131 -18.53 -32.77 -4.67
C LYS A 131 -18.98 -33.38 -6.00
N ASP A 132 -20.02 -34.22 -5.99
CA ASP A 132 -20.54 -34.87 -7.19
C ASP A 132 -21.04 -33.84 -8.22
N GLU A 133 -21.72 -32.78 -7.78
CA GLU A 133 -22.22 -31.73 -8.66
C GLU A 133 -21.09 -30.85 -9.25
N ILE A 134 -20.00 -30.64 -8.49
CA ILE A 134 -18.80 -29.96 -8.99
C ILE A 134 -18.09 -30.83 -10.03
N TYR A 135 -17.87 -32.11 -9.72
CA TYR A 135 -17.22 -33.05 -10.62
C TYR A 135 -18.03 -33.20 -11.92
N TRP A 136 -19.36 -33.23 -11.81
CA TRP A 136 -20.26 -33.24 -12.95
C TRP A 136 -20.09 -31.99 -13.81
N LEU A 137 -20.09 -30.80 -13.19
CA LEU A 137 -19.93 -29.55 -13.91
C LEU A 137 -18.62 -29.48 -14.68
N LEU A 138 -17.50 -29.82 -14.02
CA LEU A 138 -16.16 -29.72 -14.62
C LEU A 138 -16.03 -30.58 -15.88
N ARG A 139 -16.35 -31.87 -15.77
CA ARG A 139 -16.20 -32.79 -16.91
C ARG A 139 -17.12 -32.45 -18.07
N HIS A 140 -18.36 -32.00 -17.79
CA HIS A 140 -19.34 -31.68 -18.82
C HIS A 140 -19.08 -30.31 -19.48
N ASN A 141 -18.47 -29.37 -18.74
CA ASN A 141 -18.02 -28.10 -19.29
C ASN A 141 -16.88 -28.29 -20.30
N ASP A 142 -15.89 -29.11 -19.95
CA ASP A 142 -14.73 -29.39 -20.82
C ASP A 142 -15.07 -30.33 -21.99
N ASN A 143 -16.09 -31.18 -21.81
CA ASN A 143 -16.54 -32.16 -22.81
C ASN A 143 -18.01 -31.94 -23.24
N PRO A 144 -18.27 -30.91 -24.06
CA PRO A 144 -19.61 -30.62 -24.54
C PRO A 144 -20.17 -31.73 -25.45
N PRO A 145 -21.50 -31.83 -25.60
CA PRO A 145 -22.12 -32.88 -26.39
C PRO A 145 -21.73 -32.83 -27.87
N LEU A 146 -21.50 -34.00 -28.48
CA LEU A 146 -21.02 -34.18 -29.87
C LEU A 146 -21.99 -33.64 -30.93
N GLN A 147 -23.28 -33.53 -30.61
CA GLN A 147 -24.29 -32.94 -31.48
C GLN A 147 -24.88 -31.70 -30.80
N LYS A 148 -24.54 -30.50 -31.31
CA LYS A 148 -25.13 -29.25 -30.85
C LYS A 148 -26.61 -29.21 -31.26
N GLY A 149 -27.52 -29.34 -30.30
CA GLY A 149 -28.92 -29.02 -30.52
C GLY A 149 -29.06 -27.56 -30.95
N LYS A 150 -29.94 -27.26 -31.92
CA LYS A 150 -30.27 -25.87 -32.29
C LYS A 150 -30.75 -25.12 -31.02
N GLY A 151 -29.98 -24.14 -30.57
CA GLY A 151 -30.35 -23.23 -29.48
C GLY A 151 -29.79 -23.51 -28.08
N LYS A 152 -28.73 -24.33 -27.90
CA LYS A 152 -28.08 -24.52 -26.59
C LYS A 152 -26.76 -23.76 -26.50
N ASN A 153 -26.70 -22.81 -25.57
CA ASN A 153 -25.52 -21.96 -25.34
C ASN A 153 -24.55 -22.66 -24.38
N ALA A 154 -23.25 -22.56 -24.66
CA ALA A 154 -22.19 -23.01 -23.75
C ALA A 154 -22.25 -22.30 -22.37
N GLU A 155 -22.99 -21.20 -22.25
CA GLU A 155 -23.24 -20.46 -21.02
C GLU A 155 -23.99 -21.28 -19.95
N ASP A 156 -24.79 -22.28 -20.33
CA ASP A 156 -25.55 -23.09 -19.36
C ASP A 156 -24.67 -24.00 -18.48
N LEU A 157 -23.41 -24.23 -18.90
CA LEU A 157 -22.40 -25.01 -18.18
C LEU A 157 -21.41 -24.12 -17.40
N VAL A 158 -21.72 -22.84 -17.24
CA VAL A 158 -20.94 -21.90 -16.43
C VAL A 158 -21.76 -21.50 -15.21
N ASP A 159 -21.21 -21.70 -14.00
CA ASP A 159 -21.87 -21.32 -12.75
C ASP A 159 -21.10 -20.20 -12.06
N ARG A 160 -21.59 -18.96 -12.23
CA ARG A 160 -21.00 -17.75 -11.61
C ARG A 160 -21.03 -17.77 -10.08
N GLN A 161 -21.86 -18.62 -9.48
CA GLN A 161 -22.00 -18.75 -8.03
C GLN A 161 -21.31 -20.01 -7.50
N LEU A 162 -20.52 -20.69 -8.32
CA LEU A 162 -19.69 -21.81 -7.88
C LEU A 162 -18.79 -21.45 -6.68
N PRO A 163 -18.16 -20.26 -6.60
CA PRO A 163 -17.32 -19.89 -5.47
C PRO A 163 -18.03 -19.99 -4.11
N GLU A 164 -19.30 -19.58 -4.02
CA GLU A 164 -20.11 -19.71 -2.79
C GLU A 164 -20.28 -21.17 -2.36
N LEU A 165 -20.48 -22.09 -3.32
CA LEU A 165 -20.60 -23.53 -3.01
C LEU A 165 -19.27 -24.09 -2.48
N LEU A 166 -18.16 -23.76 -3.16
CA LEU A 166 -16.82 -24.19 -2.78
C LEU A 166 -16.46 -23.70 -1.37
N PHE A 167 -16.78 -22.44 -1.07
CA PHE A 167 -16.53 -21.84 0.24
C PHE A 167 -17.28 -22.56 1.36
N HIS A 168 -18.58 -22.84 1.20
CA HIS A 168 -19.33 -23.52 2.26
C HIS A 168 -18.92 -24.99 2.44
N MET A 169 -18.37 -25.65 1.41
CA MET A 169 -17.72 -26.96 1.57
C MET A 169 -16.49 -26.84 2.47
N GLU A 170 -15.61 -25.86 2.23
CA GLU A 170 -14.44 -25.64 3.07
C GLU A 170 -14.81 -25.22 4.50
N GLU A 171 -15.84 -24.41 4.67
CA GLU A 171 -16.35 -24.00 5.99
C GLU A 171 -16.76 -25.23 6.82
N LEU A 172 -17.52 -26.16 6.23
CA LEU A 172 -17.91 -27.42 6.88
C LEU A 172 -16.69 -28.30 7.21
N ARG A 173 -15.72 -28.41 6.30
CA ARG A 173 -14.47 -29.16 6.53
C ARG A 173 -13.68 -28.57 7.70
N ILE A 174 -13.58 -27.24 7.78
CA ILE A 174 -12.91 -26.54 8.87
C ILE A 174 -13.63 -26.79 10.21
N LEU A 175 -14.96 -26.74 10.24
CA LEU A 175 -15.74 -27.00 11.45
C LEU A 175 -15.51 -28.43 11.98
N VAL A 176 -15.52 -29.44 11.10
CA VAL A 176 -15.26 -30.83 11.49
C VAL A 176 -13.85 -30.99 12.08
N ARG A 177 -12.83 -30.39 11.47
CA ARG A 177 -11.46 -30.44 11.99
C ARG A 177 -11.30 -29.69 13.31
N LYS A 178 -11.85 -28.49 13.39
CA LYS A 178 -11.75 -27.60 14.57
C LYS A 178 -12.42 -28.21 15.80
N TYR A 179 -13.53 -28.90 15.61
CA TYR A 179 -14.34 -29.48 16.70
C TYR A 179 -14.37 -31.01 16.66
N SER A 180 -13.30 -31.64 16.16
CA SER A 180 -13.19 -33.10 16.05
C SER A 180 -13.46 -33.82 17.38
N GLN A 181 -12.95 -33.28 18.50
CA GLN A 181 -13.19 -33.80 19.84
C GLN A 181 -14.67 -33.83 20.24
N VAL A 182 -15.49 -32.87 19.76
CA VAL A 182 -16.94 -32.85 20.03
C VAL A 182 -17.61 -34.04 19.36
N ILE A 183 -17.21 -34.33 18.12
CA ILE A 183 -17.69 -35.46 17.33
C ILE A 183 -17.24 -36.78 18.00
N GLN A 184 -15.94 -36.90 18.30
CA GLN A 184 -15.36 -38.06 18.99
C GLN A 184 -16.07 -38.37 20.30
N ARG A 185 -16.25 -37.36 21.16
CA ARG A 185 -16.94 -37.50 22.46
C ARG A 185 -18.35 -38.05 22.28
N TYR A 186 -19.12 -37.48 21.35
CA TYR A 186 -20.49 -37.92 21.08
C TYR A 186 -20.54 -39.38 20.62
N TYR A 187 -19.70 -39.78 19.67
CA TYR A 187 -19.72 -41.12 19.12
C TYR A 187 -19.08 -42.17 20.03
N VAL A 188 -18.12 -41.82 20.88
CA VAL A 188 -17.63 -42.71 21.96
C VAL A 188 -18.74 -43.04 22.95
N GLN A 189 -19.56 -42.06 23.32
CA GLN A 189 -20.73 -42.30 24.18
C GLN A 189 -21.79 -43.15 23.48
N TYR A 190 -21.99 -42.95 22.17
CA TYR A 190 -22.93 -43.74 21.38
C TYR A 190 -22.48 -45.21 21.28
N LEU A 191 -21.21 -45.43 20.97
CA LEU A 191 -20.59 -46.75 20.81
C LEU A 191 -20.66 -47.57 22.11
N SER A 192 -20.22 -46.98 23.22
CA SER A 192 -20.19 -47.67 24.53
C SER A 192 -21.57 -47.78 25.18
N GLY A 193 -22.42 -46.76 25.03
CA GLY A 193 -23.68 -46.64 25.75
C GLY A 193 -24.90 -47.24 25.05
N PHE A 194 -24.92 -47.30 23.72
CA PHE A 194 -26.06 -47.82 22.95
C PHE A 194 -25.64 -48.99 22.04
N ASP A 195 -24.65 -48.78 21.19
CA ASP A 195 -24.30 -49.76 20.15
C ASP A 195 -23.79 -51.08 20.74
N ALA A 196 -22.95 -51.02 21.76
CA ALA A 196 -22.46 -52.19 22.50
C ALA A 196 -23.61 -53.03 23.06
N ILE A 197 -24.62 -52.38 23.64
CA ILE A 197 -25.78 -53.05 24.24
C ILE A 197 -26.64 -53.69 23.15
N ALA A 198 -26.92 -52.96 22.07
CA ALA A 198 -27.70 -53.46 20.94
C ALA A 198 -27.00 -54.65 20.26
N LEU A 199 -25.69 -54.56 20.02
CA LEU A 199 -24.92 -55.63 19.39
C LEU A 199 -24.91 -56.89 20.25
N ASN A 200 -24.67 -56.76 21.56
CA ASN A 200 -24.70 -57.90 22.49
C ASN A 200 -26.08 -58.59 22.51
N GLN A 201 -27.17 -57.82 22.53
CA GLN A 201 -28.52 -58.37 22.44
C GLN A 201 -28.76 -59.14 21.14
N MET A 202 -28.29 -58.61 20.00
CA MET A 202 -28.43 -59.29 18.71
C MET A 202 -27.60 -60.57 18.64
N MET A 203 -26.38 -60.57 19.21
CA MET A 203 -25.51 -61.74 19.28
C MET A 203 -26.14 -62.88 20.09
N GLN A 204 -26.76 -62.58 21.23
CA GLN A 204 -27.43 -63.58 22.08
C GLN A 204 -28.63 -64.25 21.38
N ASN A 205 -29.23 -63.58 20.40
CA ASN A 205 -30.35 -64.10 19.61
C ASN A 205 -29.92 -64.95 18.40
N LEU A 206 -28.62 -65.17 18.19
CA LEU A 206 -28.12 -66.03 17.11
C LEU A 206 -28.18 -67.50 17.53
N THR A 207 -29.04 -68.28 16.88
CA THR A 207 -29.25 -69.71 17.18
C THR A 207 -28.10 -70.61 16.73
N VAL A 208 -27.37 -70.23 15.68
CA VAL A 208 -26.21 -70.93 15.13
C VAL A 208 -25.19 -69.87 14.70
N CYS A 209 -24.00 -69.88 15.31
CA CYS A 209 -22.88 -69.03 14.95
C CYS A 209 -21.59 -69.84 15.10
N PRO A 210 -20.79 -70.03 14.04
CA PRO A 210 -19.52 -70.74 14.17
C PRO A 210 -18.50 -69.94 14.99
N GLU A 211 -17.43 -70.62 15.41
CA GLU A 211 -16.45 -70.10 16.37
C GLU A 211 -15.73 -68.84 15.86
N ASP A 212 -15.37 -68.81 14.57
CA ASP A 212 -14.66 -67.67 13.95
C ASP A 212 -15.55 -66.41 13.93
N GLU A 213 -16.79 -66.51 13.46
CA GLU A 213 -17.75 -65.41 13.44
C GLU A 213 -18.13 -64.94 14.85
N SER A 214 -18.29 -65.88 15.79
CA SER A 214 -18.58 -65.57 17.19
C SER A 214 -17.42 -64.81 17.84
N THR A 215 -16.18 -65.19 17.52
CA THR A 215 -14.97 -64.52 18.01
C THR A 215 -14.89 -63.09 17.50
N ILE A 216 -15.14 -62.88 16.20
CA ILE A 216 -15.18 -61.54 15.58
C ILE A 216 -16.25 -60.67 16.25
N LEU A 217 -17.50 -61.15 16.33
CA LEU A 217 -18.61 -60.38 16.91
C LEU A 217 -18.35 -60.03 18.38
N SER A 218 -17.79 -60.95 19.15
CA SER A 218 -17.43 -60.72 20.56
C SER A 218 -16.30 -59.70 20.70
N SER A 219 -15.28 -59.80 19.85
CA SER A 219 -14.18 -58.83 19.79
C SER A 219 -14.70 -57.41 19.49
N MET A 220 -15.56 -57.28 18.47
CA MET A 220 -16.17 -56.00 18.11
C MET A 220 -16.99 -55.41 19.26
N CYS A 221 -17.84 -56.22 19.90
CA CYS A 221 -18.68 -55.78 21.02
C CYS A 221 -17.84 -55.33 22.23
N ASN A 222 -16.79 -56.07 22.57
CA ASN A 222 -15.89 -55.71 23.66
C ASN A 222 -15.10 -54.43 23.36
N ALA A 223 -14.62 -54.27 22.12
CA ALA A 223 -13.88 -53.09 21.70
C ALA A 223 -14.69 -51.80 21.86
N ILE A 224 -15.98 -51.83 21.47
CA ILE A 224 -16.85 -50.64 21.58
C ILE A 224 -17.40 -50.43 23.00
N ALA A 225 -17.61 -51.50 23.79
CA ALA A 225 -18.09 -51.41 25.17
C ALA A 225 -17.07 -50.79 26.13
N ASN A 226 -15.77 -50.99 25.88
CA ASN A 226 -14.69 -50.52 26.74
C ASN A 226 -14.31 -49.05 26.50
N LEU A 227 -14.97 -48.36 25.56
CA LEU A 227 -14.70 -46.96 25.28
C LEU A 227 -15.24 -46.05 26.37
N SER A 228 -14.53 -44.96 26.65
CA SER A 228 -14.99 -43.94 27.59
C SER A 228 -14.63 -42.53 27.16
N VAL A 229 -15.44 -41.56 27.59
CA VAL A 229 -15.21 -40.13 27.31
C VAL A 229 -13.83 -39.66 27.81
N LYS A 230 -13.31 -40.29 28.87
CA LYS A 230 -12.00 -39.95 29.43
C LYS A 230 -10.89 -40.09 28.39
N GLN A 231 -10.96 -41.10 27.52
CA GLN A 231 -9.97 -41.31 26.46
C GLN A 231 -9.94 -40.16 25.45
N VAL A 232 -11.10 -39.55 25.18
CA VAL A 232 -11.20 -38.36 24.31
C VAL A 232 -10.62 -37.12 25.03
N GLU A 233 -10.93 -36.95 26.32
CA GLU A 233 -10.39 -35.85 27.12
C GLU A 233 -8.86 -35.93 27.28
N ASP A 234 -8.32 -37.16 27.35
CA ASP A 234 -6.89 -37.45 27.42
C ASP A 234 -6.19 -37.41 26.04
N ASN A 235 -6.92 -37.13 24.94
CA ASN A 235 -6.43 -37.15 23.55
C ASN A 235 -5.76 -38.47 23.14
N GLU A 236 -6.33 -39.60 23.56
CA GLU A 236 -5.87 -40.91 23.11
C GLU A 236 -6.07 -41.07 21.59
N ILE A 237 -5.11 -41.73 20.94
CA ILE A 237 -5.21 -42.07 19.53
C ILE A 237 -6.03 -43.35 19.43
N PHE A 238 -7.23 -43.25 18.87
CA PHE A 238 -8.10 -44.39 18.58
C PHE A 238 -7.69 -45.08 17.27
N ASP A 239 -7.82 -46.39 17.22
CA ASP A 239 -7.65 -47.18 16.00
C ASP A 239 -8.71 -48.30 15.94
N PHE A 240 -9.66 -48.14 15.02
CA PHE A 240 -10.71 -49.11 14.72
C PHE A 240 -10.53 -49.74 13.33
N GLN A 241 -9.36 -49.62 12.70
CA GLN A 241 -9.08 -50.26 11.41
C GLN A 241 -9.28 -51.78 11.49
N GLY A 242 -8.79 -52.41 12.57
CA GLY A 242 -8.99 -53.83 12.84
C GLY A 242 -10.47 -54.22 12.85
N LEU A 243 -11.29 -53.47 13.62
CA LEU A 243 -12.75 -53.68 13.71
C LEU A 243 -13.44 -53.56 12.35
N ARG A 244 -13.08 -52.56 11.55
CA ARG A 244 -13.66 -52.35 10.21
C ARG A 244 -13.28 -53.46 9.24
N ILE A 245 -12.04 -53.94 9.28
CA ILE A 245 -11.59 -55.07 8.45
C ILE A 245 -12.27 -56.37 8.91
N ASP A 246 -12.45 -56.57 10.21
CA ASP A 246 -13.14 -57.75 10.74
C ASP A 246 -14.62 -57.77 10.34
N TRP A 247 -15.29 -56.61 10.30
CA TRP A 247 -16.61 -56.53 9.69
C TRP A 247 -16.59 -56.95 8.22
N PHE A 248 -15.57 -56.53 7.46
CA PHE A 248 -15.45 -56.93 6.05
C PHE A 248 -15.18 -58.43 5.88
N ARG A 249 -14.35 -59.03 6.75
CA ARG A 249 -14.13 -60.50 6.81
C ARG A 249 -15.42 -61.24 7.17
N LEU A 250 -16.20 -60.70 8.10
CA LEU A 250 -17.48 -61.26 8.50
C LEU A 250 -18.47 -61.22 7.33
N GLN A 251 -18.54 -60.11 6.58
CA GLN A 251 -19.35 -60.04 5.37
C GLN A 251 -18.95 -61.12 4.35
N ALA A 252 -17.64 -61.33 4.13
CA ALA A 252 -17.16 -62.34 3.21
C ALA A 252 -17.54 -63.77 3.64
N SER A 253 -17.34 -64.14 4.90
CA SER A 253 -17.66 -65.48 5.44
C SER A 253 -19.17 -65.75 5.51
N THR A 254 -19.98 -64.72 5.76
CA THR A 254 -21.44 -64.84 5.91
C THR A 254 -22.24 -64.64 4.61
N SER A 255 -21.58 -64.22 3.52
CA SER A 255 -22.23 -63.97 2.22
C SER A 255 -21.96 -65.04 1.16
N VAL A 256 -21.12 -66.04 1.45
CA VAL A 256 -20.90 -67.18 0.52
C VAL A 256 -22.06 -68.16 0.53
N ALA A 257 -22.22 -68.87 -0.59
CA ALA A 257 -23.24 -69.91 -0.70
C ALA A 257 -23.05 -71.00 0.37
N LYS A 258 -24.13 -71.36 1.07
CA LYS A 258 -24.16 -72.33 2.18
C LYS A 258 -23.40 -71.91 3.45
N SER A 259 -23.21 -70.60 3.67
CA SER A 259 -22.70 -70.12 4.96
C SER A 259 -23.62 -70.60 6.11
N PRO A 260 -23.05 -71.08 7.22
CA PRO A 260 -23.82 -71.47 8.42
C PRO A 260 -24.54 -70.28 9.08
N LEU A 261 -24.07 -69.06 8.84
CA LEU A 261 -24.70 -67.82 9.27
C LEU A 261 -24.96 -66.93 8.04
N PRO A 262 -26.06 -67.15 7.29
CA PRO A 262 -26.32 -66.40 6.07
C PRO A 262 -26.74 -64.95 6.39
N LEU A 263 -25.94 -63.98 5.99
CA LEU A 263 -26.18 -62.55 6.28
C LEU A 263 -27.49 -62.04 5.68
N VAL A 264 -27.92 -62.62 4.55
CA VAL A 264 -29.18 -62.25 3.87
C VAL A 264 -30.42 -62.46 4.74
N GLU A 265 -30.37 -63.40 5.68
CA GLU A 265 -31.43 -63.69 6.66
C GLU A 265 -31.32 -62.83 7.93
N LYS A 266 -30.16 -62.19 8.14
CA LYS A 266 -29.82 -61.39 9.33
C LYS A 266 -29.55 -59.92 8.97
N ARG A 267 -30.47 -59.32 8.20
CA ARG A 267 -30.32 -57.94 7.67
C ARG A 267 -30.22 -56.88 8.75
N GLU A 268 -30.94 -57.03 9.86
CA GLU A 268 -30.88 -56.09 10.98
C GLU A 268 -29.49 -56.06 11.62
N LEU A 269 -28.83 -57.23 11.73
CA LEU A 269 -27.47 -57.31 12.27
C LEU A 269 -26.48 -56.60 11.34
N ALA A 270 -26.59 -56.83 10.03
CA ALA A 270 -25.78 -56.14 9.04
C ALA A 270 -25.98 -54.61 9.10
N SER A 271 -27.23 -54.15 9.23
CA SER A 271 -27.55 -52.72 9.33
C SER A 271 -27.03 -52.09 10.63
N LEU A 272 -27.10 -52.81 11.74
CA LEU A 272 -26.54 -52.35 13.01
C LEU A 272 -25.02 -52.22 12.91
N ILE A 273 -24.33 -53.26 12.41
CA ILE A 273 -22.86 -53.23 12.29
C ILE A 273 -22.40 -52.16 11.29
N ASP A 274 -23.13 -51.93 10.18
CA ASP A 274 -22.84 -50.80 9.26
C ASP A 274 -22.93 -49.45 9.97
N THR A 275 -23.93 -49.29 10.86
CA THR A 275 -24.09 -48.08 11.67
C THR A 275 -22.96 -47.92 12.68
N ILE A 276 -22.56 -49.01 13.35
CA ILE A 276 -21.41 -49.05 14.26
C ILE A 276 -20.14 -48.65 13.51
N VAL A 277 -19.91 -49.18 12.32
CA VAL A 277 -18.74 -48.82 11.50
C VAL A 277 -18.73 -47.33 11.18
N PHE A 278 -19.87 -46.75 10.80
CA PHE A 278 -19.97 -45.30 10.64
C PHE A 278 -19.61 -44.57 11.94
N HIS A 279 -20.14 -44.99 13.09
CA HIS A 279 -19.80 -44.38 14.38
C HIS A 279 -18.32 -44.50 14.73
N THR A 280 -17.66 -45.63 14.44
CA THR A 280 -16.20 -45.75 14.62
C THR A 280 -15.44 -44.76 13.76
N LYS A 281 -15.85 -44.56 12.50
CA LYS A 281 -15.21 -43.57 11.60
C LYS A 281 -15.28 -42.14 12.15
N MET A 282 -16.32 -41.82 12.91
CA MET A 282 -16.48 -40.51 13.57
C MET A 282 -15.51 -40.30 14.73
N VAL A 283 -14.83 -41.35 15.17
CA VAL A 283 -13.84 -41.30 16.25
C VAL A 283 -12.41 -41.24 15.71
N ASP A 284 -12.04 -42.14 14.79
CA ASP A 284 -10.65 -42.32 14.34
C ASP A 284 -10.39 -42.06 12.85
N TYR A 285 -11.43 -41.74 12.06
CA TYR A 285 -11.35 -41.69 10.59
C TYR A 285 -11.91 -40.39 9.99
N LEU A 286 -11.94 -39.31 10.78
CA LEU A 286 -12.55 -38.03 10.40
C LEU A 286 -11.84 -37.35 9.23
N ASP A 287 -10.51 -37.35 9.19
CA ASP A 287 -9.77 -36.73 8.08
C ASP A 287 -9.97 -37.48 6.76
N GLU A 288 -9.92 -38.80 6.81
CA GLU A 288 -10.11 -39.66 5.64
C GLU A 288 -11.54 -39.58 5.08
N ILE A 289 -12.57 -39.57 5.94
CA ILE A 289 -13.95 -39.39 5.46
C ILE A 289 -14.18 -37.99 4.86
N LEU A 290 -13.49 -36.95 5.35
CA LEU A 290 -13.52 -35.63 4.72
C LEU A 290 -12.89 -35.68 3.32
N ILE A 291 -11.79 -36.41 3.11
CA ILE A 291 -11.20 -36.62 1.79
C ILE A 291 -12.17 -37.39 0.89
N GLU A 292 -12.72 -38.51 1.37
CA GLU A 292 -13.69 -39.34 0.65
C GLU A 292 -14.87 -38.51 0.12
N THR A 293 -15.45 -37.67 0.98
CA THR A 293 -16.70 -36.95 0.72
C THR A 293 -16.54 -35.56 0.11
N SER A 294 -15.38 -34.91 0.22
CA SER A 294 -15.21 -33.51 -0.22
C SER A 294 -13.87 -33.17 -0.85
N ASP A 295 -13.05 -34.16 -1.19
CA ASP A 295 -11.86 -33.91 -2.00
C ASP A 295 -12.23 -33.25 -3.35
N LEU A 296 -11.43 -32.23 -3.69
CA LEU A 296 -11.56 -31.42 -4.91
C LEU A 296 -10.22 -31.31 -5.64
N SER A 297 -9.29 -32.25 -5.40
CA SER A 297 -8.01 -32.34 -6.11
C SER A 297 -8.16 -32.44 -7.63
N ILE A 298 -9.36 -32.77 -8.11
CA ILE A 298 -9.71 -32.81 -9.54
C ILE A 298 -9.40 -31.49 -10.26
N PHE A 299 -9.43 -30.35 -9.56
CA PHE A 299 -9.04 -29.05 -10.11
C PHE A 299 -7.56 -28.99 -10.53
N CYS A 300 -6.70 -29.87 -10.02
CA CYS A 300 -5.32 -30.01 -10.48
C CYS A 300 -5.25 -30.37 -11.97
N PHE A 301 -6.23 -31.15 -12.45
CA PHE A 301 -6.32 -31.62 -13.83
C PHE A 301 -7.19 -30.68 -14.69
N TYR A 302 -8.20 -30.03 -14.08
CA TYR A 302 -9.00 -28.96 -14.72
C TYR A 302 -8.47 -27.56 -14.40
N ASN A 303 -7.16 -27.35 -14.47
CA ASN A 303 -6.54 -26.11 -14.01
C ASN A 303 -7.04 -24.87 -14.74
N LYS A 304 -7.24 -24.96 -16.06
CA LYS A 304 -7.73 -23.81 -16.85
C LYS A 304 -9.09 -23.34 -16.35
N ILE A 305 -10.02 -24.28 -16.12
CA ILE A 305 -11.35 -23.97 -15.57
C ILE A 305 -11.20 -23.41 -14.15
N PHE A 306 -10.27 -23.93 -13.35
CA PHE A 306 -10.03 -23.43 -12.00
C PHE A 306 -9.61 -21.96 -11.98
N GLU A 307 -8.64 -21.59 -12.83
CA GLU A 307 -8.17 -20.20 -12.99
C GLU A 307 -9.25 -19.30 -13.60
N ASP A 308 -9.96 -19.76 -14.64
CA ASP A 308 -11.05 -19.00 -15.27
C ASP A 308 -12.18 -18.70 -14.27
N GLN A 309 -12.53 -19.66 -13.40
CA GLN A 309 -13.53 -19.48 -12.34
C GLN A 309 -13.05 -18.50 -11.26
N PHE A 310 -11.76 -18.50 -10.93
CA PHE A 310 -11.17 -17.54 -10.00
C PHE A 310 -11.22 -16.11 -10.56
N HIS A 311 -10.81 -15.90 -11.81
CA HIS A 311 -10.86 -14.58 -12.44
C HIS A 311 -12.30 -14.09 -12.60
N MET A 312 -13.21 -14.97 -13.00
CA MET A 312 -14.64 -14.64 -13.05
C MET A 312 -15.16 -14.26 -11.66
N CYS A 313 -14.69 -14.88 -10.58
CA CYS A 313 -15.05 -14.50 -9.21
C CYS A 313 -14.68 -13.04 -8.91
N LEU A 314 -13.44 -12.61 -9.24
CA LEU A 314 -12.94 -11.25 -9.03
C LEU A 314 -13.79 -10.18 -9.73
N GLU A 315 -14.34 -10.49 -10.91
CA GLU A 315 -15.19 -9.58 -11.68
C GLU A 315 -16.57 -9.34 -11.05
N PHE A 316 -17.03 -10.20 -10.13
CA PHE A 316 -18.34 -10.13 -9.49
C PHE A 316 -18.21 -9.85 -7.99
N PRO A 317 -18.37 -8.60 -7.51
CA PRO A 317 -18.15 -8.22 -6.11
C PRO A 317 -18.91 -9.06 -5.08
N ALA A 318 -20.13 -9.50 -5.39
CA ALA A 318 -20.93 -10.35 -4.49
C ALA A 318 -20.34 -11.77 -4.31
N GLN A 319 -19.40 -12.18 -5.15
CA GLN A 319 -18.70 -13.47 -5.07
C GLN A 319 -17.28 -13.32 -4.50
N ASN A 320 -16.68 -12.12 -4.52
CA ASN A 320 -15.37 -11.83 -3.93
C ASN A 320 -15.25 -12.31 -2.48
N ARG A 321 -16.36 -12.29 -1.73
CA ARG A 321 -16.46 -12.83 -0.37
C ARG A 321 -15.93 -14.26 -0.24
N TYR A 322 -16.17 -15.07 -1.25
CA TYR A 322 -15.95 -16.52 -1.24
C TYR A 322 -14.64 -16.92 -1.93
N ILE A 323 -13.90 -15.96 -2.49
CA ILE A 323 -12.74 -16.23 -3.34
C ILE A 323 -11.59 -16.94 -2.60
N ILE A 324 -11.53 -16.85 -1.28
CA ILE A 324 -10.55 -17.58 -0.45
C ILE A 324 -10.67 -19.10 -0.60
N ALA A 325 -11.81 -19.62 -1.07
CA ALA A 325 -12.00 -21.05 -1.34
C ALA A 325 -11.00 -21.60 -2.36
N PHE A 326 -10.59 -20.80 -3.35
CA PHE A 326 -9.64 -21.23 -4.39
C PHE A 326 -8.25 -21.55 -3.80
N PRO A 327 -7.58 -20.64 -3.06
CA PRO A 327 -6.38 -20.95 -2.29
C PRO A 327 -6.51 -22.15 -1.33
N LEU A 328 -7.65 -22.30 -0.65
CA LEU A 328 -7.87 -23.42 0.29
C LEU A 328 -7.89 -24.78 -0.42
N ILE A 329 -8.53 -24.85 -1.59
CA ILE A 329 -8.62 -26.08 -2.40
C ILE A 329 -7.25 -26.53 -2.91
N CYS A 330 -6.26 -25.64 -3.05
CA CYS A 330 -4.90 -26.04 -3.42
C CYS A 330 -4.31 -27.08 -2.44
N ASN A 331 -4.73 -27.08 -1.17
CA ASN A 331 -4.34 -28.10 -0.19
C ASN A 331 -4.88 -29.51 -0.53
N HIS A 332 -5.92 -29.62 -1.36
CA HIS A 332 -6.52 -30.91 -1.73
C HIS A 332 -5.63 -31.68 -2.70
N PHE A 333 -4.76 -30.99 -3.45
CA PHE A 333 -4.00 -31.58 -4.55
C PHE A 333 -3.10 -32.74 -4.11
N GLN A 334 -2.65 -32.76 -2.85
CA GLN A 334 -1.89 -33.91 -2.32
C GLN A 334 -2.69 -35.23 -2.32
N SER A 335 -4.01 -35.14 -2.21
CA SER A 335 -4.92 -36.30 -2.07
C SER A 335 -5.09 -37.10 -3.36
N CYS A 336 -4.74 -36.55 -4.53
CA CYS A 336 -4.83 -37.28 -5.81
C CYS A 336 -3.61 -38.14 -6.12
N THR A 337 -2.59 -38.12 -5.26
CA THR A 337 -1.35 -38.88 -5.44
C THR A 337 -1.50 -40.29 -4.86
N HIS A 338 -0.75 -41.24 -5.42
CA HIS A 338 -0.76 -42.62 -4.96
C HIS A 338 0.68 -43.13 -4.78
N ASP A 339 0.93 -43.95 -3.77
CA ASP A 339 2.27 -44.47 -3.44
C ASP A 339 2.90 -45.30 -4.57
N LEU A 340 2.05 -45.86 -5.47
CA LEU A 340 2.49 -46.59 -6.66
C LEU A 340 2.89 -45.69 -7.84
N CYS A 341 2.66 -44.38 -7.76
CA CYS A 341 3.13 -43.41 -8.77
C CYS A 341 3.76 -42.19 -8.07
N PRO A 342 4.93 -42.35 -7.43
CA PRO A 342 5.61 -41.24 -6.77
C PRO A 342 6.15 -40.19 -7.76
N GLU A 343 6.29 -40.53 -9.03
CA GLU A 343 6.87 -39.67 -10.07
C GLU A 343 6.05 -38.38 -10.31
N GLU A 344 4.71 -38.47 -10.21
CA GLU A 344 3.83 -37.31 -10.39
C GLU A 344 3.71 -36.44 -9.14
N ARG A 345 4.03 -36.98 -7.95
CA ARG A 345 3.82 -36.31 -6.66
C ARG A 345 4.53 -34.96 -6.59
N HIS A 346 5.78 -34.90 -7.06
CA HIS A 346 6.55 -33.65 -7.08
C HIS A 346 5.92 -32.61 -8.01
N HIS A 347 5.44 -33.04 -9.19
CA HIS A 347 4.82 -32.14 -10.15
C HIS A 347 3.53 -31.53 -9.61
N ILE A 348 2.69 -32.36 -8.97
CA ILE A 348 1.42 -31.92 -8.35
C ILE A 348 1.70 -30.96 -7.17
N ARG A 349 2.75 -31.21 -6.38
CA ARG A 349 3.18 -30.29 -5.32
C ARG A 349 3.54 -28.92 -5.88
N GLU A 350 4.50 -28.85 -6.80
CA GLU A 350 4.93 -27.58 -7.41
C GLU A 350 3.74 -26.82 -8.02
N ARG A 351 2.82 -27.55 -8.66
CA ARG A 351 1.60 -26.98 -9.22
C ARG A 351 0.73 -26.34 -8.15
N SER A 352 0.46 -27.03 -7.04
CA SER A 352 -0.36 -26.51 -5.96
C SER A 352 0.26 -25.25 -5.31
N LEU A 353 1.59 -25.22 -5.13
CA LEU A 353 2.31 -24.09 -4.56
C LEU A 353 2.32 -22.87 -5.50
N SER A 354 2.50 -23.11 -6.80
CA SER A 354 2.44 -22.07 -7.82
C SER A 354 1.05 -21.42 -7.88
N VAL A 355 0.00 -22.24 -7.88
CA VAL A 355 -1.39 -21.78 -8.02
C VAL A 355 -1.88 -21.07 -6.76
N VAL A 356 -1.59 -21.57 -5.55
CA VAL A 356 -1.98 -20.88 -4.31
C VAL A 356 -1.31 -19.51 -4.19
N ASN A 357 -0.03 -19.41 -4.57
CA ASN A 357 0.69 -18.14 -4.58
C ASN A 357 0.07 -17.16 -5.58
N MET A 358 -0.26 -17.63 -6.78
CA MET A 358 -0.91 -16.81 -7.81
C MET A 358 -2.27 -16.27 -7.33
N PHE A 359 -3.12 -17.11 -6.75
CA PHE A 359 -4.42 -16.66 -6.26
C PHE A 359 -4.31 -15.61 -5.14
N LEU A 360 -3.44 -15.83 -4.15
CA LEU A 360 -3.25 -14.90 -3.05
C LEU A 360 -2.67 -13.56 -3.54
N ASP A 361 -1.73 -13.60 -4.49
CA ASP A 361 -1.15 -12.41 -5.11
C ASP A 361 -2.19 -11.61 -5.91
N GLU A 362 -3.02 -12.27 -6.72
CA GLU A 362 -4.09 -11.60 -7.49
C GLU A 362 -5.19 -11.04 -6.59
N MET A 363 -5.60 -11.74 -5.53
CA MET A 363 -6.52 -11.22 -4.52
C MET A 363 -5.98 -9.93 -3.88
N ALA A 364 -4.70 -9.93 -3.48
CA ALA A 364 -4.07 -8.78 -2.86
C ALA A 364 -3.90 -7.61 -3.85
N LYS A 365 -3.55 -7.89 -5.11
CA LYS A 365 -3.46 -6.89 -6.18
C LYS A 365 -4.79 -6.21 -6.43
N GLU A 366 -5.88 -6.97 -6.46
CA GLU A 366 -7.21 -6.41 -6.71
C GLU A 366 -7.68 -5.55 -5.54
N ALA A 367 -7.47 -5.99 -4.30
CA ALA A 367 -7.73 -5.17 -3.12
C ALA A 367 -6.93 -3.85 -3.17
N LYS A 368 -5.63 -3.92 -3.51
CA LYS A 368 -4.76 -2.75 -3.70
C LYS A 368 -5.25 -1.84 -4.84
N ASN A 369 -5.77 -2.39 -5.95
CA ASN A 369 -6.34 -1.61 -7.05
C ASN A 369 -7.58 -0.84 -6.60
N ILE A 370 -8.51 -1.51 -5.92
CA ILE A 370 -9.73 -0.89 -5.39
C ILE A 370 -9.37 0.22 -4.38
N ILE A 371 -8.45 -0.05 -3.44
CA ILE A 371 -7.96 0.93 -2.48
C ILE A 371 -7.34 2.13 -3.20
N THR A 372 -6.55 1.89 -4.24
CA THR A 372 -5.96 2.96 -5.06
C THR A 372 -7.04 3.87 -5.65
N THR A 373 -8.07 3.30 -6.27
CA THR A 373 -9.15 4.10 -6.85
C THR A 373 -9.93 4.87 -5.77
N ILE A 374 -10.13 4.28 -4.59
CA ILE A 374 -10.73 4.98 -3.45
C ILE A 374 -9.83 6.15 -3.01
N CYS A 375 -8.51 5.96 -2.94
CA CYS A 375 -7.57 7.04 -2.64
C CYS A 375 -7.65 8.17 -3.67
N ASP A 376 -7.68 7.86 -4.97
CA ASP A 376 -7.76 8.87 -6.04
C ASP A 376 -9.04 9.71 -5.95
N GLU A 377 -10.19 9.07 -5.67
CA GLU A 377 -11.46 9.75 -5.44
C GLU A 377 -11.43 10.62 -4.17
N GLN A 378 -10.80 10.14 -3.09
CA GLN A 378 -10.64 10.90 -1.85
C GLN A 378 -9.67 12.08 -1.99
N CYS A 379 -8.58 11.92 -2.73
CA CYS A 379 -7.69 13.03 -3.10
C CYS A 379 -8.45 14.09 -3.92
N THR A 380 -9.29 13.67 -4.87
CA THR A 380 -10.14 14.59 -5.65
C THR A 380 -11.15 15.33 -4.78
N MET A 381 -11.73 14.68 -3.77
CA MET A 381 -12.61 15.33 -2.80
C MET A 381 -11.84 16.28 -1.89
N SER A 382 -10.63 15.92 -1.46
CA SER A 382 -9.76 16.78 -0.67
C SER A 382 -9.30 18.01 -1.44
N ASP A 383 -8.99 17.89 -2.74
CA ASP A 383 -8.62 19.03 -3.60
C ASP A 383 -9.74 20.07 -3.65
N LYS A 384 -11.01 19.65 -3.72
CA LYS A 384 -12.19 20.55 -3.73
C LYS A 384 -12.32 21.39 -2.45
N LEU A 385 -11.64 21.01 -1.36
CA LEU A 385 -11.62 21.76 -0.10
C LEU A 385 -10.52 22.83 -0.06
N LEU A 386 -9.62 22.86 -1.05
CA LEU A 386 -8.52 23.82 -1.07
C LEU A 386 -9.02 25.26 -1.29
N PRO A 387 -8.34 26.26 -0.71
CA PRO A 387 -8.75 27.67 -0.79
C PRO A 387 -8.93 28.19 -2.23
N LYS A 388 -8.19 27.65 -3.21
CA LYS A 388 -8.27 28.04 -4.63
C LYS A 388 -9.70 27.95 -5.20
N HIS A 389 -10.51 27.01 -4.73
CA HIS A 389 -11.90 26.84 -5.19
C HIS A 389 -12.85 27.91 -4.64
N CYS A 390 -12.44 28.70 -3.64
CA CYS A 390 -13.23 29.79 -3.08
C CYS A 390 -13.14 31.10 -3.89
N ALA A 391 -12.20 31.21 -4.84
CA ALA A 391 -11.94 32.45 -5.59
C ALA A 391 -13.20 32.98 -6.32
N LEU A 392 -13.98 32.08 -6.93
CA LEU A 392 -15.24 32.43 -7.61
C LEU A 392 -16.28 33.00 -6.63
N LEU A 393 -16.37 32.45 -5.41
CA LEU A 393 -17.29 32.93 -4.39
C LEU A 393 -16.92 34.33 -3.91
N ILE A 394 -15.63 34.59 -3.69
CA ILE A 394 -15.12 35.91 -3.29
C ILE A 394 -15.39 36.93 -4.40
N SER A 395 -15.06 36.61 -5.66
CA SER A 395 -15.31 37.48 -6.81
C SER A 395 -16.79 37.84 -6.96
N GLN A 396 -17.71 36.89 -6.71
CA GLN A 396 -19.15 37.15 -6.73
C GLN A 396 -19.60 38.11 -5.62
N VAL A 397 -19.05 38.00 -4.41
CA VAL A 397 -19.40 38.91 -3.30
C VAL A 397 -18.86 40.32 -3.55
N VAL A 398 -17.63 40.45 -4.06
CA VAL A 398 -16.99 41.73 -4.37
C VAL A 398 -17.69 42.42 -5.55
N SER A 399 -17.99 41.71 -6.63
CA SER A 399 -18.71 42.26 -7.80
C SER A 399 -20.15 42.67 -7.49
N ARG A 400 -20.83 41.98 -6.57
CA ARG A 400 -22.18 42.37 -6.09
C ARG A 400 -22.18 43.70 -5.33
N LYS A 401 -21.06 44.11 -4.71
CA LYS A 401 -20.94 45.42 -4.04
C LYS A 401 -20.80 46.59 -5.03
N ASN A 402 -20.40 46.34 -6.29
CA ASN A 402 -20.17 47.38 -7.32
C ASN A 402 -21.34 47.60 -8.32
N LYS A 403 -22.52 47.00 -8.08
CA LYS A 403 -23.83 47.12 -8.83
C LYS A 403 -23.81 47.67 -10.28
N GLU A 404 -24.08 46.81 -11.27
CA GLU A 404 -25.26 46.86 -12.19
C GLU A 404 -25.16 45.79 -13.30
N LYS A 405 -26.31 45.15 -13.60
CA LYS A 405 -26.70 44.49 -14.87
C LYS A 405 -25.63 43.69 -15.64
N ASN A 406 -25.40 42.44 -15.25
CA ASN A 406 -25.20 41.36 -16.23
C ASN A 406 -25.49 39.99 -15.59
N LYS A 407 -26.76 39.55 -15.69
CA LYS A 407 -27.15 38.17 -15.40
C LYS A 407 -26.69 37.25 -16.53
N LYS A 408 -25.41 36.86 -16.54
CA LYS A 408 -25.05 35.54 -17.07
C LYS A 408 -25.15 34.58 -15.90
N SER A 409 -26.04 33.59 -15.99
CA SER A 409 -26.12 32.51 -15.00
C SER A 409 -24.84 31.68 -15.10
N ILE A 410 -23.85 32.03 -14.31
CA ILE A 410 -22.66 31.21 -14.12
C ILE A 410 -23.12 29.95 -13.37
N PRO A 411 -22.74 28.74 -13.83
CA PRO A 411 -23.19 27.49 -13.22
C PRO A 411 -22.88 27.47 -11.72
N GLU A 412 -23.88 27.04 -10.94
CA GLU A 412 -23.77 26.91 -9.49
C GLU A 412 -22.77 25.80 -9.17
N GLN A 413 -21.63 26.17 -8.61
CA GLN A 413 -20.59 25.21 -8.24
C GLN A 413 -21.13 24.34 -7.10
N THR A 414 -21.11 23.02 -7.31
CA THR A 414 -21.59 22.06 -6.31
C THR A 414 -20.74 22.17 -5.05
N LYS A 415 -21.39 22.37 -3.90
CA LYS A 415 -20.69 22.48 -2.62
C LYS A 415 -20.16 21.11 -2.19
N PRO A 416 -18.92 21.02 -1.67
CA PRO A 416 -18.43 19.80 -1.03
C PRO A 416 -19.42 19.31 0.04
N GLY A 417 -19.64 17.99 0.08
CA GLY A 417 -20.61 17.33 0.95
C GLY A 417 -21.94 16.98 0.26
N VAL A 418 -22.26 17.57 -0.90
CA VAL A 418 -23.47 17.20 -1.67
C VAL A 418 -23.37 15.77 -2.19
N GLU A 419 -22.18 15.32 -2.57
CA GLU A 419 -21.89 13.95 -2.99
C GLU A 419 -22.17 12.90 -1.90
N SER A 420 -22.14 13.32 -0.62
CA SER A 420 -22.43 12.46 0.52
C SER A 420 -23.92 12.47 0.92
N TYR A 421 -24.72 13.38 0.38
CA TYR A 421 -26.16 13.43 0.66
C TYR A 421 -26.92 12.36 -0.12
N ARG A 422 -27.07 11.18 0.49
CA ARG A 422 -27.78 10.05 -0.11
C ARG A 422 -29.29 10.17 0.03
N LYS A 423 -30.01 10.09 -1.09
CA LYS A 423 -31.48 10.02 -1.13
C LYS A 423 -32.03 8.59 -1.05
N THR A 424 -31.42 7.65 -1.77
CA THR A 424 -31.80 6.23 -1.81
C THR A 424 -30.56 5.33 -1.85
N ARG A 425 -30.68 4.09 -1.37
CA ARG A 425 -29.63 3.05 -1.47
C ARG A 425 -29.72 2.22 -2.75
N GLU A 426 -30.80 2.38 -3.52
CA GLU A 426 -30.97 1.70 -4.82
C GLU A 426 -30.03 2.27 -5.88
N GLU A 427 -29.70 3.57 -5.77
CA GLU A 427 -28.72 4.24 -6.62
C GLU A 427 -27.32 4.11 -6.02
N LEU A 428 -26.56 3.14 -6.52
CA LEU A 428 -25.17 2.91 -6.11
C LEU A 428 -24.23 3.86 -6.85
N THR A 429 -23.53 4.70 -6.09
CA THR A 429 -22.42 5.53 -6.58
C THR A 429 -21.20 4.68 -6.90
N THR A 430 -20.21 5.26 -7.60
CA THR A 430 -18.91 4.59 -7.82
C THR A 430 -18.25 4.22 -6.49
N MET A 431 -18.29 5.13 -5.50
CA MET A 431 -17.75 4.89 -4.17
C MET A 431 -18.44 3.74 -3.44
N ASP A 432 -19.76 3.57 -3.61
CA ASP A 432 -20.50 2.43 -3.04
C ASP A 432 -20.02 1.10 -3.62
N LYS A 433 -19.84 1.03 -4.93
CA LYS A 433 -19.39 -0.18 -5.62
C LYS A 433 -17.96 -0.54 -5.19
N LEU A 434 -17.08 0.45 -5.10
CA LEU A 434 -15.70 0.26 -4.64
C LEU A 434 -15.67 -0.20 -3.18
N HIS A 435 -16.45 0.42 -2.29
CA HIS A 435 -16.52 0.02 -0.89
C HIS A 435 -17.10 -1.38 -0.71
N MET A 436 -18.16 -1.74 -1.45
CA MET A 436 -18.68 -3.11 -1.45
C MET A 436 -17.64 -4.13 -1.92
N ALA A 437 -16.96 -3.85 -3.05
CA ALA A 437 -15.94 -4.75 -3.57
C ALA A 437 -14.76 -4.91 -2.59
N LEU A 438 -14.32 -3.81 -1.97
CA LEU A 438 -13.24 -3.82 -0.99
C LEU A 438 -13.60 -4.65 0.25
N THR A 439 -14.80 -4.42 0.81
CA THR A 439 -15.23 -5.10 2.05
C THR A 439 -15.39 -6.60 1.85
N GLU A 440 -15.97 -7.04 0.73
CA GLU A 440 -16.11 -8.47 0.44
C GLU A 440 -14.75 -9.15 0.20
N LEU A 441 -13.84 -8.49 -0.51
CA LEU A 441 -12.50 -9.04 -0.76
C LEU A 441 -11.63 -9.04 0.51
N CYS A 442 -11.75 -8.01 1.35
CA CYS A 442 -11.08 -7.96 2.65
C CYS A 442 -11.60 -9.05 3.60
N PHE A 443 -12.89 -9.37 3.57
CA PHE A 443 -13.43 -10.52 4.31
C PHE A 443 -12.71 -11.81 3.89
N ALA A 444 -12.54 -12.04 2.58
CA ALA A 444 -11.85 -13.23 2.07
C ALA A 444 -10.37 -13.27 2.49
N LEU A 445 -9.64 -12.16 2.37
CA LEU A 445 -8.23 -12.06 2.78
C LEU A 445 -8.03 -12.23 4.29
N ASN A 446 -9.03 -11.87 5.10
CA ASN A 446 -8.99 -11.96 6.55
C ASN A 446 -9.65 -13.23 7.10
N TYR A 447 -10.24 -14.08 6.23
CA TYR A 447 -11.01 -15.25 6.64
C TYR A 447 -10.17 -16.27 7.44
N CYS A 448 -8.92 -16.47 7.03
CA CYS A 448 -7.97 -17.33 7.73
C CYS A 448 -6.61 -16.62 7.88
N ALA A 449 -5.94 -16.85 9.02
CA ALA A 449 -4.62 -16.27 9.27
C ALA A 449 -3.53 -16.90 8.39
N THR A 450 -3.64 -18.21 8.16
CA THR A 450 -2.69 -19.00 7.39
C THR A 450 -3.40 -20.10 6.61
N ILE A 451 -2.87 -20.42 5.44
CA ILE A 451 -3.26 -21.56 4.60
C ILE A 451 -2.07 -22.51 4.52
N ASN A 452 -2.28 -23.77 4.87
CA ASN A 452 -1.26 -24.81 4.72
C ASN A 452 -1.51 -25.56 3.41
N VAL A 453 -0.50 -25.63 2.57
CA VAL A 453 -0.51 -26.37 1.30
C VAL A 453 0.77 -27.22 1.30
N TRP A 454 0.61 -28.53 1.47
CA TRP A 454 1.72 -29.44 1.77
C TRP A 454 2.47 -29.00 3.05
N GLU A 455 3.80 -29.03 3.03
CA GLU A 455 4.66 -28.55 4.12
C GLU A 455 4.81 -27.01 4.18
N TYR A 456 4.15 -26.25 3.30
CA TYR A 456 4.30 -24.80 3.20
C TYR A 456 3.11 -24.05 3.80
N THR A 457 3.40 -22.91 4.43
CA THR A 457 2.40 -22.04 5.06
C THR A 457 2.36 -20.69 4.34
N PHE A 458 1.18 -20.30 3.91
CA PHE A 458 0.90 -19.03 3.22
C PHE A 458 0.06 -18.12 4.12
N ALA A 459 0.37 -16.84 4.18
CA ALA A 459 -0.36 -15.86 4.99
C ALA A 459 -1.02 -14.82 4.08
N PRO A 460 -2.34 -14.92 3.79
CA PRO A 460 -3.02 -14.05 2.82
C PRO A 460 -2.85 -12.55 3.09
N ARG A 461 -2.89 -12.13 4.36
CA ARG A 461 -2.72 -10.72 4.77
C ARG A 461 -1.35 -10.12 4.43
N GLU A 462 -0.29 -10.93 4.40
CA GLU A 462 1.08 -10.45 4.11
C GLU A 462 1.22 -10.03 2.64
N TYR A 463 0.51 -10.70 1.73
CA TYR A 463 0.44 -10.29 0.32
C TYR A 463 -0.16 -8.89 0.19
N LEU A 464 -1.28 -8.62 0.89
CA LEU A 464 -1.89 -7.30 0.88
C LEU A 464 -0.96 -6.25 1.50
N HIS A 465 -0.35 -6.55 2.64
CA HIS A 465 0.61 -5.65 3.30
C HIS A 465 1.73 -5.20 2.35
N GLN A 466 2.38 -6.17 1.68
CA GLN A 466 3.46 -5.89 0.72
C GLN A 466 2.98 -5.06 -0.49
N HIS A 467 1.80 -5.35 -1.02
CA HIS A 467 1.23 -4.59 -2.14
C HIS A 467 0.87 -3.16 -1.75
N LEU A 468 0.35 -2.94 -0.54
CA LEU A 468 0.02 -1.61 -0.04
C LEU A 468 1.27 -0.76 0.20
N GLU A 469 2.31 -1.33 0.79
CA GLU A 469 3.60 -0.64 0.99
C GLU A 469 4.20 -0.19 -0.34
N ASN A 470 4.34 -1.12 -1.29
CA ASN A 470 4.87 -0.81 -2.62
C ASN A 470 4.02 0.23 -3.37
N ARG A 471 2.69 0.10 -3.30
CA ARG A 471 1.78 1.03 -3.98
C ARG A 471 1.83 2.42 -3.36
N PHE A 472 1.89 2.51 -2.04
CA PHE A 472 1.95 3.78 -1.32
C PHE A 472 3.25 4.52 -1.59
N SER A 473 4.41 3.85 -1.51
CA SER A 473 5.71 4.45 -1.87
C SER A 473 5.72 5.01 -3.29
N ARG A 474 5.19 4.26 -4.27
CA ARG A 474 5.05 4.75 -5.65
C ARG A 474 4.04 5.89 -5.79
N ALA A 475 2.95 5.86 -5.01
CA ALA A 475 1.95 6.93 -5.00
C ALA A 475 2.57 8.25 -4.51
N LEU A 476 3.36 8.21 -3.44
CA LEU A 476 4.01 9.39 -2.87
C LEU A 476 4.83 10.13 -3.92
N VAL A 477 5.70 9.43 -4.65
CA VAL A 477 6.51 10.01 -5.72
C VAL A 477 5.65 10.43 -6.92
N GLY A 478 4.67 9.61 -7.31
CA GLY A 478 3.75 9.93 -8.41
C GLY A 478 2.96 11.22 -8.17
N MET A 479 2.54 11.48 -6.93
CA MET A 479 1.80 12.69 -6.54
C MET A 479 2.68 13.96 -6.53
N VAL A 480 4.01 13.84 -6.53
CA VAL A 480 4.93 15.00 -6.67
C VAL A 480 4.79 15.63 -8.06
N MET A 481 4.35 14.86 -9.07
CA MET A 481 4.13 15.33 -10.44
C MET A 481 5.34 16.06 -11.04
N PHE A 482 6.56 15.66 -10.65
CA PHE A 482 7.78 16.30 -11.15
C PHE A 482 8.03 15.95 -12.62
N ASN A 483 8.04 16.96 -13.48
CA ASN A 483 8.37 16.81 -14.89
C ASN A 483 9.67 17.55 -15.23
N PRO A 484 10.77 16.84 -15.55
CA PRO A 484 12.06 17.47 -15.83
C PRO A 484 12.05 18.31 -17.12
N ASP A 485 11.16 18.03 -18.07
CA ASP A 485 11.10 18.77 -19.34
C ASP A 485 10.40 20.14 -19.17
N THR A 486 9.35 20.19 -18.35
CA THR A 486 8.58 21.43 -18.10
C THR A 486 9.05 22.17 -16.84
N ASN A 487 9.85 21.52 -15.98
CA ASN A 487 10.21 21.97 -14.63
C ASN A 487 8.98 22.21 -13.73
N GLU A 488 7.90 21.47 -13.96
CA GLU A 488 6.69 21.50 -13.12
C GLU A 488 6.84 20.53 -11.95
N ILE A 489 6.32 20.93 -10.80
CA ILE A 489 6.24 20.12 -9.58
C ILE A 489 4.97 20.51 -8.82
N ALA A 490 4.37 19.56 -8.10
CA ALA A 490 3.22 19.83 -7.24
C ALA A 490 3.60 20.80 -6.10
N LYS A 491 2.66 21.64 -5.67
CA LYS A 491 2.85 22.48 -4.49
C LYS A 491 2.92 21.61 -3.23
N PRO A 492 3.84 21.87 -2.29
CA PRO A 492 3.91 21.14 -1.03
C PRO A 492 2.58 21.00 -0.29
N THR A 493 1.75 22.05 -0.22
CA THR A 493 0.44 22.01 0.46
C THR A 493 -0.55 21.08 -0.23
N GLU A 494 -0.60 21.10 -1.57
CA GLU A 494 -1.47 20.23 -2.37
C GLU A 494 -1.04 18.77 -2.29
N LEU A 495 0.28 18.52 -2.32
CA LEU A 495 0.84 17.19 -2.11
C LEU A 495 0.51 16.68 -0.71
N LEU A 496 0.74 17.49 0.34
CA LEU A 496 0.46 17.11 1.72
C LEU A 496 -1.03 16.78 1.94
N ALA A 497 -1.93 17.57 1.36
CA ALA A 497 -3.37 17.29 1.41
C ALA A 497 -3.71 15.92 0.78
N SER A 498 -3.10 15.61 -0.36
CA SER A 498 -3.27 14.34 -1.06
C SER A 498 -2.68 13.17 -0.26
N VAL A 499 -1.48 13.32 0.30
CA VAL A 499 -0.84 12.32 1.17
C VAL A 499 -1.71 12.02 2.39
N ARG A 500 -2.25 13.05 3.06
CA ARG A 500 -3.16 12.88 4.20
C ARG A 500 -4.46 12.17 3.80
N ALA A 501 -5.05 12.52 2.65
CA ALA A 501 -6.24 11.82 2.14
C ALA A 501 -5.95 10.33 1.87
N TYR A 502 -4.79 10.03 1.26
CA TYR A 502 -4.34 8.67 1.00
C TYR A 502 -4.14 7.87 2.29
N MET A 503 -3.46 8.47 3.28
CA MET A 503 -3.25 7.85 4.59
C MET A 503 -4.56 7.58 5.32
N ASN A 504 -5.54 8.49 5.25
CA ASN A 504 -6.85 8.28 5.86
C ASN A 504 -7.56 7.05 5.27
N VAL A 505 -7.51 6.87 3.95
CA VAL A 505 -8.07 5.66 3.31
C VAL A 505 -7.33 4.41 3.76
N LEU A 506 -5.99 4.42 3.73
CA LEU A 506 -5.19 3.27 4.17
C LEU A 506 -5.46 2.90 5.63
N GLN A 507 -5.64 3.87 6.52
CA GLN A 507 -5.99 3.61 7.91
C GLN A 507 -7.34 2.88 8.04
N THR A 508 -8.32 3.17 7.17
CA THR A 508 -9.61 2.47 7.22
C THR A 508 -9.51 0.99 6.86
N VAL A 509 -8.44 0.55 6.19
CA VAL A 509 -8.22 -0.86 5.84
C VAL A 509 -8.07 -1.73 7.08
N GLU A 510 -7.53 -1.19 8.18
CA GLU A 510 -7.40 -1.90 9.47
C GLU A 510 -8.75 -2.33 10.05
N ASN A 511 -9.86 -1.66 9.68
CA ASN A 511 -11.20 -2.06 10.10
C ASN A 511 -11.66 -3.37 9.46
N TYR A 512 -11.04 -3.78 8.35
CA TYR A 512 -11.47 -4.95 7.57
C TYR A 512 -10.46 -6.10 7.62
N VAL A 513 -9.16 -5.79 7.67
CA VAL A 513 -8.08 -6.78 7.70
C VAL A 513 -7.13 -6.48 8.85
N HIS A 514 -6.73 -7.50 9.60
CA HIS A 514 -5.77 -7.37 10.70
C HIS A 514 -4.33 -7.17 10.16
N ILE A 515 -4.05 -5.96 9.66
CA ILE A 515 -2.75 -5.50 9.16
C ILE A 515 -2.35 -4.25 9.97
N ASP A 516 -1.07 -4.13 10.29
CA ASP A 516 -0.51 -2.93 10.88
C ASP A 516 -0.18 -1.90 9.77
N ILE A 517 -1.06 -0.92 9.57
CA ILE A 517 -0.85 0.13 8.58
C ILE A 517 0.17 1.16 9.07
N THR A 518 0.36 1.27 10.39
CA THR A 518 1.35 2.19 10.97
C THR A 518 2.74 1.79 10.53
N ARG A 519 3.02 0.48 10.46
CA ARG A 519 4.27 -0.04 9.89
C ARG A 519 4.44 0.30 8.42
N VAL A 520 3.36 0.22 7.62
CA VAL A 520 3.38 0.63 6.20
C VAL A 520 3.75 2.11 6.07
N PHE A 521 3.14 2.98 6.90
CA PHE A 521 3.46 4.41 6.93
C PHE A 521 4.90 4.67 7.34
N ASN A 522 5.37 4.04 8.41
CA ASN A 522 6.73 4.21 8.91
C ASN A 522 7.77 3.83 7.84
N ASN A 523 7.57 2.70 7.15
CA ASN A 523 8.49 2.28 6.10
C ASN A 523 8.47 3.23 4.90
N ALA A 524 7.28 3.53 4.36
CA ALA A 524 7.15 4.30 3.14
C ALA A 524 7.54 5.78 3.34
N LEU A 525 7.00 6.45 4.36
CA LEU A 525 7.24 7.89 4.59
C LEU A 525 8.67 8.17 5.02
N LEU A 526 9.26 7.33 5.89
CA LEU A 526 10.64 7.54 6.32
C LEU A 526 11.63 7.43 5.16
N GLN A 527 11.42 6.49 4.24
CA GLN A 527 12.23 6.39 3.03
C GLN A 527 12.14 7.64 2.16
N GLN A 528 10.97 8.28 2.07
CA GLN A 528 10.80 9.51 1.28
C GLN A 528 11.55 10.74 1.83
N THR A 529 12.07 10.67 3.06
CA THR A 529 12.92 11.71 3.66
C THR A 529 14.39 11.63 3.24
N GLN A 530 14.81 10.50 2.67
CA GLN A 530 16.19 10.24 2.25
C GLN A 530 16.44 10.74 0.82
N GLN A 531 17.67 10.69 0.31
CA GLN A 531 17.95 11.05 -1.10
C GLN A 531 17.47 9.98 -2.08
N LEU A 532 17.58 8.70 -1.71
CA LEU A 532 17.14 7.55 -2.48
C LEU A 532 16.33 6.62 -1.57
N ASP A 533 15.34 5.93 -2.13
CA ASP A 533 14.58 4.90 -1.41
C ASP A 533 15.34 3.56 -1.35
N SER A 534 14.73 2.52 -0.76
CA SER A 534 15.36 1.19 -0.66
C SER A 534 15.57 0.49 -2.01
N HIS A 535 14.97 0.99 -3.08
CA HIS A 535 15.09 0.47 -4.45
C HIS A 535 16.06 1.29 -5.31
N GLY A 536 16.63 2.37 -4.76
CA GLY A 536 17.54 3.27 -5.48
C GLY A 536 16.84 4.35 -6.31
N GLU A 537 15.54 4.57 -6.10
CA GLU A 537 14.74 5.57 -6.81
C GLU A 537 14.76 6.92 -6.08
N LYS A 538 14.57 8.02 -6.83
CA LYS A 538 14.50 9.37 -6.26
C LYS A 538 13.25 9.54 -5.40
N THR A 539 13.43 10.12 -4.22
CA THR A 539 12.38 10.37 -3.24
C THR A 539 11.73 11.75 -3.40
N VAL A 540 10.65 11.98 -2.66
CA VAL A 540 10.05 13.32 -2.49
C VAL A 540 11.11 14.36 -2.06
N ALA A 541 11.93 14.05 -1.05
CA ALA A 541 12.97 14.96 -0.57
C ALA A 541 14.01 15.32 -1.65
N ALA A 542 14.45 14.34 -2.44
CA ALA A 542 15.41 14.57 -3.52
C ALA A 542 14.81 15.42 -4.65
N LEU A 543 13.55 15.18 -5.03
CA LEU A 543 12.87 15.92 -6.10
C LEU A 543 12.64 17.38 -5.74
N TYR A 544 12.13 17.68 -4.54
CA TYR A 544 11.98 19.07 -4.10
C TYR A 544 13.33 19.76 -3.90
N THR A 545 14.33 19.07 -3.33
CA THR A 545 15.68 19.63 -3.18
C THR A 545 16.27 20.03 -4.53
N GLN A 546 16.14 19.16 -5.54
CA GLN A 546 16.56 19.46 -6.90
C GLN A 546 15.78 20.65 -7.48
N TRP A 547 14.45 20.67 -7.36
CA TRP A 547 13.63 21.73 -7.93
C TRP A 547 13.90 23.10 -7.31
N TYR A 548 13.98 23.20 -5.97
CA TYR A 548 14.29 24.47 -5.31
C TYR A 548 15.66 25.00 -5.71
N SER A 549 16.67 24.13 -5.81
CA SER A 549 18.03 24.55 -6.19
C SER A 549 18.15 24.93 -7.67
N ASP A 550 17.74 24.03 -8.57
CA ASP A 550 18.03 24.14 -10.00
C ASP A 550 17.01 25.02 -10.74
N VAL A 551 15.79 25.17 -10.20
CA VAL A 551 14.69 25.87 -10.85
C VAL A 551 14.38 27.18 -10.13
N LEU A 552 13.97 27.14 -8.86
CA LEU A 552 13.53 28.34 -8.13
C LEU A 552 14.70 29.31 -7.90
N LEU A 553 15.76 28.88 -7.18
CA LEU A 553 16.87 29.75 -6.82
C LEU A 553 17.71 30.20 -8.03
N ARG A 554 17.78 29.36 -9.06
CA ARG A 554 18.41 29.72 -10.34
C ARG A 554 17.68 30.88 -11.02
N ARG A 555 16.34 30.91 -10.96
CA ARG A 555 15.54 32.02 -11.52
C ARG A 555 15.60 33.28 -10.66
N VAL A 556 15.69 33.14 -9.34
CA VAL A 556 15.99 34.28 -8.46
C VAL A 556 17.31 34.95 -8.89
N SER A 557 18.33 34.14 -9.17
CA SER A 557 19.63 34.63 -9.67
C SER A 557 19.56 35.27 -11.06
N ALA A 558 18.53 34.95 -11.86
CA ALA A 558 18.26 35.57 -13.16
C ALA A 558 17.51 36.92 -13.06
N GLY A 559 17.07 37.31 -11.85
CA GLY A 559 16.46 38.61 -11.58
C GLY A 559 14.94 38.69 -11.79
N SER A 560 14.25 37.56 -12.02
CA SER A 560 12.79 37.53 -12.18
C SER A 560 12.01 37.38 -10.87
N ILE A 561 12.68 37.02 -9.78
CA ILE A 561 12.08 36.73 -8.47
C ILE A 561 12.82 37.52 -7.38
N CYS A 562 12.08 38.04 -6.41
CA CYS A 562 12.62 38.81 -5.28
C CYS A 562 12.19 38.22 -3.94
N PHE A 563 13.08 38.21 -2.95
CA PHE A 563 12.72 37.86 -1.59
C PHE A 563 12.00 39.04 -0.92
N SER A 564 10.81 38.80 -0.37
CA SER A 564 10.00 39.80 0.35
C SER A 564 10.06 39.50 1.85
N MET A 565 10.65 40.41 2.63
CA MET A 565 10.67 40.28 4.10
C MET A 565 9.27 40.43 4.69
N ASN A 566 8.47 41.34 4.11
CA ASN A 566 7.10 41.60 4.53
C ASN A 566 6.17 40.39 4.32
N GLN A 567 6.30 39.72 3.16
CA GLN A 567 5.46 38.55 2.85
C GLN A 567 6.07 37.23 3.35
N LYS A 568 7.31 37.25 3.85
CA LYS A 568 8.09 36.04 4.19
C LYS A 568 8.05 34.98 3.09
N ALA A 569 8.31 35.40 1.85
CA ALA A 569 8.26 34.54 0.67
C ALA A 569 9.14 35.09 -0.46
N PHE A 570 9.45 34.25 -1.45
CA PHE A 570 9.97 34.72 -2.73
C PHE A 570 8.80 35.05 -3.65
N VAL A 571 8.82 36.24 -4.25
CA VAL A 571 7.71 36.81 -5.04
C VAL A 571 8.18 37.08 -6.47
N SER A 572 7.34 36.72 -7.42
CA SER A 572 7.57 36.97 -8.84
C SER A 572 7.52 38.48 -9.15
N LEU A 573 8.55 39.03 -9.81
CA LEU A 573 8.59 40.44 -10.24
C LEU A 573 8.03 40.68 -11.65
N THR A 574 7.96 39.62 -12.46
CA THR A 574 7.45 39.65 -13.83
C THR A 574 5.93 39.46 -13.84
N ALA A 575 5.25 39.98 -14.88
CA ALA A 575 3.82 39.79 -15.05
C ALA A 575 3.42 38.30 -15.05
N GLU A 576 2.23 37.98 -14.52
CA GLU A 576 1.66 36.62 -14.49
C GLU A 576 1.78 35.94 -15.87
N GLY A 577 2.35 34.73 -15.90
CA GLY A 577 2.56 33.94 -17.12
C GLY A 577 3.90 34.15 -17.84
N ALA A 578 4.73 35.10 -17.41
CA ALA A 578 6.09 35.27 -17.96
C ALA A 578 7.06 34.15 -17.51
N ILE A 579 6.77 33.52 -16.37
CA ILE A 579 7.44 32.32 -15.87
C ILE A 579 6.39 31.23 -15.60
N PRO A 580 6.72 29.94 -15.77
CA PRO A 580 5.75 28.84 -15.68
C PRO A 580 5.17 28.59 -14.28
N PHE A 581 5.62 29.30 -13.24
CA PHE A 581 5.07 29.18 -11.88
C PHE A 581 5.21 30.51 -11.13
N ASN A 582 4.38 30.71 -10.11
CA ASN A 582 4.47 31.81 -9.16
C ASN A 582 5.35 31.41 -7.97
N ALA A 583 6.43 32.13 -7.71
CA ALA A 583 7.39 31.77 -6.66
C ALA A 583 6.76 31.73 -5.25
N GLU A 584 5.79 32.60 -5.01
CA GLU A 584 5.08 32.72 -3.74
C GLU A 584 4.25 31.47 -3.42
N GLU A 585 3.76 30.75 -4.43
CA GLU A 585 2.99 29.50 -4.29
C GLU A 585 3.87 28.28 -3.97
N PHE A 586 5.18 28.47 -3.76
CA PHE A 586 6.14 27.43 -3.41
C PHE A 586 7.06 27.81 -2.26
N SER A 587 7.09 29.07 -1.84
CA SER A 587 8.09 29.59 -0.89
C SER A 587 7.51 30.42 0.24
N ASP A 588 6.18 30.59 0.30
CA ASP A 588 5.56 31.14 1.50
C ASP A 588 5.71 30.20 2.69
N MET A 589 5.37 30.71 3.87
CA MET A 589 5.52 29.94 5.10
C MET A 589 4.60 28.70 5.15
N ASN A 590 3.44 28.71 4.47
CA ASN A 590 2.54 27.57 4.48
C ASN A 590 3.09 26.42 3.63
N GLU A 591 3.65 26.73 2.47
CA GLU A 591 4.29 25.78 1.57
C GLU A 591 5.55 25.19 2.20
N LEU A 592 6.38 26.00 2.84
CA LEU A 592 7.59 25.50 3.50
C LEU A 592 7.27 24.66 4.75
N ARG A 593 6.20 24.97 5.49
CA ARG A 593 5.72 24.11 6.59
C ARG A 593 5.21 22.78 6.04
N ALA A 594 4.44 22.81 4.95
CA ALA A 594 3.97 21.59 4.31
C ALA A 594 5.13 20.73 3.77
N LEU A 595 6.16 21.36 3.21
CA LEU A 595 7.39 20.69 2.79
C LEU A 595 8.10 20.05 3.99
N ALA A 596 8.28 20.80 5.08
CA ALA A 596 8.91 20.30 6.30
C ALA A 596 8.14 19.12 6.92
N GLU A 597 6.81 19.12 6.85
CA GLU A 597 5.99 17.98 7.29
C GLU A 597 6.16 16.74 6.40
N LEU A 598 6.32 16.93 5.08
CA LEU A 598 6.50 15.85 4.11
C LEU A 598 7.89 15.19 4.21
N ILE A 599 8.95 15.99 4.31
CA ILE A 599 10.34 15.50 4.20
C ILE A 599 11.06 15.44 5.56
N GLY A 600 10.47 16.02 6.60
CA GLY A 600 10.97 15.98 7.97
C GLY A 600 12.38 16.57 8.17
N PRO A 601 12.97 16.40 9.36
CA PRO A 601 14.32 16.88 9.66
C PRO A 601 15.39 16.32 8.71
N TYR A 602 15.27 15.05 8.29
CA TYR A 602 16.23 14.42 7.37
C TYR A 602 16.23 15.06 5.99
N GLY A 603 15.05 15.25 5.38
CA GLY A 603 14.93 15.88 4.08
C GLY A 603 15.27 17.37 4.12
N MET A 604 14.91 18.07 5.20
CA MET A 604 15.30 19.48 5.39
C MET A 604 16.80 19.62 5.59
N LYS A 605 17.46 18.67 6.28
CA LYS A 605 18.93 18.60 6.34
C LYS A 605 19.55 18.38 4.97
N LEU A 606 19.02 17.47 4.15
CA LEU A 606 19.47 17.24 2.77
C LEU A 606 19.36 18.50 1.91
N LEU A 607 18.20 19.18 1.96
CA LEU A 607 17.99 20.46 1.29
C LEU A 607 19.05 21.45 1.74
N ASN A 608 19.23 21.59 3.05
CA ASN A 608 20.18 22.51 3.63
C ASN A 608 21.64 22.24 3.21
N GLU A 609 22.09 20.98 3.24
CA GLU A 609 23.43 20.60 2.80
C GLU A 609 23.66 20.96 1.33
N THR A 610 22.64 20.77 0.48
CA THR A 610 22.68 21.16 -0.94
C THR A 610 22.81 22.67 -1.10
N LEU A 611 22.03 23.45 -0.34
CA LEU A 611 22.12 24.91 -0.34
C LEU A 611 23.52 25.38 0.13
N MET A 612 24.06 24.79 1.20
CA MET A 612 25.39 25.13 1.71
C MET A 612 26.50 24.78 0.73
N TRP A 613 26.36 23.69 -0.03
CA TRP A 613 27.29 23.34 -1.09
C TRP A 613 27.35 24.42 -2.18
N HIS A 614 26.19 24.94 -2.61
CA HIS A 614 26.13 26.05 -3.56
C HIS A 614 26.77 27.33 -3.01
N ILE A 615 26.54 27.66 -1.73
CA ILE A 615 27.20 28.79 -1.07
C ILE A 615 28.72 28.63 -1.06
N ALA A 616 29.20 27.46 -0.65
CA ALA A 616 30.64 27.21 -0.59
C ALA A 616 31.30 27.37 -1.97
N SER A 617 30.64 26.92 -3.04
CA SER A 617 31.08 27.15 -4.43
C SER A 617 31.17 28.66 -4.77
N GLN A 618 30.18 29.46 -4.37
CA GLN A 618 30.24 30.92 -4.55
C GLN A 618 31.38 31.57 -3.76
N VAL A 619 31.65 31.10 -2.54
CA VAL A 619 32.74 31.60 -1.69
C VAL A 619 34.11 31.27 -2.28
N GLN A 620 34.29 30.08 -2.87
CA GLN A 620 35.53 29.74 -3.57
C GLN A 620 35.80 30.71 -4.73
N GLU A 621 34.76 31.05 -5.51
CA GLU A 621 34.89 32.03 -6.59
C GLU A 621 35.19 33.44 -6.06
N LEU A 622 34.58 33.85 -4.94
CA LEU A 622 34.90 35.10 -4.26
C LEU A 622 36.36 35.14 -3.79
N LYS A 623 36.89 34.05 -3.22
CA LYS A 623 38.30 33.94 -2.81
C LYS A 623 39.24 34.19 -4.01
N LYS A 624 38.92 33.67 -5.20
CA LYS A 624 39.69 33.93 -6.43
C LYS A 624 39.68 35.41 -6.83
N LEU A 625 38.53 36.08 -6.69
CA LEU A 625 38.41 37.52 -6.97
C LEU A 625 39.19 38.38 -5.97
N VAL A 626 39.24 37.96 -4.69
CA VAL A 626 40.05 38.62 -3.66
C VAL A 626 41.54 38.43 -3.95
N ALA A 627 41.97 37.21 -4.26
CA ALA A 627 43.36 36.91 -4.56
C ALA A 627 43.89 37.72 -5.76
N SER A 628 43.06 37.93 -6.80
CA SER A 628 43.44 38.74 -7.97
C SER A 628 43.53 40.24 -7.69
N ASN A 629 42.93 40.73 -6.60
CA ASN A 629 42.94 42.15 -6.20
C ASN A 629 43.73 42.38 -4.89
N LYS A 630 44.52 41.40 -4.43
CA LYS A 630 45.15 41.35 -3.10
C LYS A 630 45.89 42.64 -2.73
N ASP A 631 46.79 43.11 -3.58
CA ASP A 631 47.62 44.30 -3.30
C ASP A 631 46.79 45.58 -3.17
N VAL A 632 45.78 45.73 -4.04
CA VAL A 632 44.86 46.88 -4.02
C VAL A 632 44.01 46.84 -2.75
N LEU A 633 43.51 45.67 -2.35
CA LEU A 633 42.70 45.49 -1.15
C LEU A 633 43.51 45.74 0.14
N VAL A 634 44.78 45.32 0.19
CA VAL A 634 45.69 45.65 1.30
C VAL A 634 45.91 47.17 1.40
N ALA A 635 46.11 47.84 0.26
CA ALA A 635 46.26 49.30 0.24
C ALA A 635 44.99 50.03 0.69
N LEU A 636 43.80 49.55 0.30
CA LEU A 636 42.50 50.07 0.74
C LEU A 636 42.27 49.85 2.24
N ARG A 637 42.65 48.68 2.77
CA ARG A 637 42.54 48.36 4.20
C ARG A 637 43.42 49.24 5.08
N THR A 638 44.62 49.58 4.62
CA THR A 638 45.62 50.34 5.42
C THR A 638 45.53 51.86 5.27
N ASN A 639 44.89 52.36 4.20
CA ASN A 639 44.72 53.80 3.94
C ASN A 639 43.25 54.25 3.98
N PHE A 640 42.41 53.58 4.80
CA PHE A 640 40.97 53.86 4.89
C PHE A 640 40.66 55.31 5.30
N ASP A 641 41.57 55.93 6.04
CA ASP A 641 41.54 57.31 6.55
C ASP A 641 41.91 58.39 5.52
N LYS A 642 42.43 58.00 4.34
CA LYS A 642 42.88 58.94 3.28
C LYS A 642 41.94 58.89 2.05
N PRO A 643 40.99 59.84 1.91
CA PRO A 643 39.94 59.78 0.89
C PRO A 643 40.45 59.74 -0.56
N GLU A 644 41.47 60.54 -0.89
CA GLU A 644 42.01 60.62 -2.26
C GLU A 644 42.67 59.29 -2.68
N ILE A 645 43.47 58.70 -1.79
CA ILE A 645 44.13 57.40 -2.04
C ILE A 645 43.06 56.31 -2.19
N MET A 646 42.02 56.32 -1.37
CA MET A 646 40.91 55.37 -1.48
C MET A 646 40.19 55.49 -2.83
N LYS A 647 39.94 56.71 -3.32
CA LYS A 647 39.29 56.95 -4.63
C LYS A 647 40.15 56.45 -5.78
N GLU A 648 41.48 56.64 -5.71
CA GLU A 648 42.41 56.12 -6.72
C GLU A 648 42.54 54.60 -6.71
N GLN A 649 42.66 53.99 -5.53
CA GLN A 649 42.80 52.54 -5.40
C GLN A 649 41.50 51.81 -5.78
N PHE A 650 40.32 52.38 -5.46
CA PHE A 650 39.03 51.81 -5.86
C PHE A 650 38.91 51.68 -7.39
N LYS A 651 39.43 52.64 -8.17
CA LYS A 651 39.42 52.56 -9.64
C LYS A 651 40.25 51.41 -10.21
N LYS A 652 41.17 50.85 -9.43
CA LYS A 652 42.01 49.71 -9.83
C LYS A 652 41.37 48.36 -9.53
N LEU A 653 40.27 48.31 -8.78
CA LEU A 653 39.57 47.06 -8.48
C LEU A 653 38.90 46.50 -9.73
N LEU A 654 39.15 45.22 -9.98
CA LEU A 654 38.56 44.46 -11.09
C LEU A 654 37.38 43.62 -10.60
N TYR A 655 36.37 43.42 -11.46
CA TYR A 655 35.23 42.52 -11.20
C TYR A 655 34.36 42.86 -9.98
N VAL A 656 34.26 44.14 -9.62
CA VAL A 656 33.41 44.63 -8.51
C VAL A 656 31.96 44.14 -8.62
N ASP A 657 31.38 44.14 -9.83
CA ASP A 657 29.98 43.71 -10.04
C ASP A 657 29.81 42.21 -9.76
N ASN A 658 30.82 41.39 -10.11
CA ASN A 658 30.79 39.96 -9.83
C ASN A 658 30.85 39.68 -8.32
N VAL A 659 31.62 40.47 -7.55
CA VAL A 659 31.68 40.34 -6.09
C VAL A 659 30.30 40.61 -5.47
N LEU A 660 29.68 41.73 -5.86
CA LEU A 660 28.35 42.11 -5.37
C LEU A 660 27.30 41.08 -5.79
N GLN A 661 27.28 40.66 -7.05
CA GLN A 661 26.34 39.66 -7.56
C GLN A 661 26.47 38.32 -6.81
N ARG A 662 27.69 37.81 -6.60
CA ARG A 662 27.91 36.56 -5.87
C ARG A 662 27.51 36.66 -4.41
N MET A 663 27.79 37.79 -3.75
CA MET A 663 27.33 38.03 -2.38
C MET A 663 25.80 38.12 -2.29
N THR A 664 25.14 38.72 -3.27
CA THR A 664 23.67 38.73 -3.36
C THR A 664 23.12 37.31 -3.55
N ILE A 665 23.71 36.49 -4.42
CA ILE A 665 23.31 35.08 -4.61
C ILE A 665 23.44 34.29 -3.30
N ILE A 666 24.56 34.43 -2.58
CA ILE A 666 24.76 33.79 -1.28
C ILE A 666 23.66 34.24 -0.31
N GLY A 667 23.37 35.53 -0.26
CA GLY A 667 22.32 36.09 0.60
C GLY A 667 20.95 35.52 0.30
N VAL A 668 20.59 35.42 -0.99
CA VAL A 668 19.34 34.82 -1.44
C VAL A 668 19.20 33.38 -0.96
N ILE A 669 20.25 32.57 -1.12
CA ILE A 669 20.25 31.16 -0.69
C ILE A 669 20.08 31.06 0.84
N LEU A 670 20.74 31.94 1.61
CA LEU A 670 20.60 31.99 3.06
C LEU A 670 19.22 32.45 3.52
N CYS A 671 18.61 33.43 2.84
CA CYS A 671 17.24 33.85 3.15
C CYS A 671 16.24 32.72 2.89
N PHE A 672 16.39 31.99 1.79
CA PHE A 672 15.57 30.79 1.53
C PHE A 672 15.78 29.71 2.59
N ARG A 673 17.03 29.45 2.99
CA ARG A 673 17.34 28.54 4.10
C ARG A 673 16.64 28.99 5.38
N GLN A 674 16.71 30.28 5.73
CA GLN A 674 16.10 30.79 6.95
C GLN A 674 14.60 30.53 6.98
N LEU A 675 13.89 30.83 5.88
CA LEU A 675 12.47 30.49 5.77
C LEU A 675 12.21 28.99 5.94
N ALA A 676 13.04 28.14 5.33
CA ALA A 676 12.91 26.69 5.43
C ALA A 676 13.14 26.19 6.88
N GLN A 677 14.10 26.77 7.60
CA GLN A 677 14.38 26.42 8.99
C GLN A 677 13.30 26.96 9.94
N GLU A 678 12.81 28.18 9.75
CA GLU A 678 11.66 28.74 10.49
C GLU A 678 10.43 27.83 10.34
N ALA A 679 10.14 27.40 9.11
CA ALA A 679 9.05 26.47 8.84
C ALA A 679 9.25 25.09 9.50
N LEU A 680 10.49 24.58 9.53
CA LEU A 680 10.81 23.33 10.23
C LEU A 680 10.56 23.47 11.75
N VAL A 681 11.01 24.56 12.38
CA VAL A 681 10.80 24.80 13.81
C VAL A 681 9.31 24.80 14.14
N ASP A 682 8.49 25.50 13.36
CA ASP A 682 7.04 25.55 13.56
C ASP A 682 6.40 24.14 13.52
N VAL A 683 6.83 23.30 12.58
CA VAL A 683 6.34 21.91 12.46
C VAL A 683 6.82 21.05 13.64
N LEU A 684 8.08 21.21 14.08
CA LEU A 684 8.63 20.43 15.19
C LEU A 684 8.06 20.86 16.54
N GLU A 685 7.68 22.13 16.71
CA GLU A 685 7.01 22.63 17.89
C GLU A 685 5.66 21.95 18.10
N GLU A 686 4.90 21.69 17.02
CA GLU A 686 3.66 20.94 17.08
C GLU A 686 3.89 19.43 17.24
N ARG A 687 4.84 18.86 16.51
CA ARG A 687 4.99 17.38 16.41
C ARG A 687 5.83 16.75 17.51
N ILE A 688 6.86 17.45 17.98
CA ILE A 688 7.81 16.94 18.99
C ILE A 688 8.16 18.01 20.06
N PRO A 689 7.17 18.64 20.72
CA PRO A 689 7.38 19.77 21.63
C PRO A 689 8.37 19.49 22.76
N PHE A 690 8.35 18.27 23.32
CA PHE A 690 9.24 17.88 24.41
C PHE A 690 10.70 17.80 23.99
N LEU A 691 10.97 17.28 22.78
CA LEU A 691 12.33 17.21 22.24
C LEU A 691 12.83 18.61 21.89
N LEU A 692 12.02 19.42 21.21
CA LEU A 692 12.40 20.77 20.83
C LEU A 692 12.70 21.65 22.06
N THR A 693 11.85 21.58 23.10
CA THR A 693 12.08 22.30 24.36
C THR A 693 13.38 21.88 25.04
N SER A 694 13.69 20.58 25.02
CA SER A 694 14.94 20.06 25.60
C SER A 694 16.16 20.56 24.82
N ILE A 695 16.08 20.62 23.48
CA ILE A 695 17.15 21.15 22.63
C ILE A 695 17.34 22.65 22.90
N LEU A 696 16.24 23.42 23.01
CA LEU A 696 16.27 24.85 23.33
C LEU A 696 16.94 25.12 24.68
N ASP A 697 16.54 24.40 25.72
CA ASP A 697 17.12 24.52 27.06
C ASP A 697 18.62 24.22 27.05
N PHE A 698 19.02 23.15 26.35
CA PHE A 698 20.41 22.76 26.21
C PHE A 698 21.24 23.81 25.45
N CYS A 699 20.67 24.47 24.44
CA CYS A 699 21.31 25.55 23.70
C CYS A 699 21.48 26.83 24.54
N GLN A 700 20.54 27.11 25.46
CA GLN A 700 20.56 28.30 26.30
C GLN A 700 21.56 28.19 27.47
N HIS A 701 21.75 27.00 28.02
CA HIS A 701 22.54 26.77 29.24
C HIS A 701 23.92 26.11 28.98
N MET A 702 24.48 26.35 27.79
CA MET A 702 25.73 25.75 27.31
C MET A 702 26.94 25.99 28.26
N PRO A 703 27.68 24.95 28.67
CA PRO A 703 28.97 25.12 29.36
C PRO A 703 30.06 25.61 28.39
N ALA A 704 31.07 26.30 28.92
CA ALA A 704 32.24 26.73 28.14
C ALA A 704 33.06 25.51 27.65
N GLY A 705 32.89 25.12 26.38
CA GLY A 705 33.50 23.93 25.77
C GLY A 705 33.27 23.86 24.26
N ASP A 706 33.51 22.70 23.64
CA ASP A 706 33.31 22.49 22.20
C ASP A 706 31.81 22.55 21.83
N THR A 707 31.40 23.67 21.24
CA THR A 707 30.00 23.99 20.96
C THR A 707 29.49 23.41 19.65
N SER A 708 30.35 22.76 18.86
CA SER A 708 30.04 22.33 17.48
C SER A 708 28.89 21.32 17.41
N VAL A 709 28.91 20.31 18.27
CA VAL A 709 27.89 19.24 18.32
C VAL A 709 26.52 19.80 18.70
N VAL A 710 26.48 20.76 19.62
CA VAL A 710 25.21 21.35 20.07
C VAL A 710 24.64 22.26 19.01
N SER A 711 25.48 23.07 18.35
CA SER A 711 25.07 23.85 17.20
C SER A 711 24.56 22.96 16.06
N GLU A 712 25.18 21.81 15.81
CA GLU A 712 24.70 20.87 14.78
C GLU A 712 23.32 20.31 15.13
N MET A 713 23.11 19.90 16.39
CA MET A 713 21.81 19.44 16.88
C MET A 713 20.74 20.54 16.79
N ALA A 714 21.07 21.77 17.18
CA ALA A 714 20.19 22.93 17.10
C ALA A 714 19.80 23.24 15.64
N SER A 715 20.79 23.27 14.74
CA SER A 715 20.60 23.47 13.30
C SER A 715 19.75 22.36 12.67
N ALA A 716 19.91 21.11 13.09
CA ALA A 716 19.07 20.00 12.63
C ALA A 716 17.61 20.10 13.07
N ALA A 717 17.34 20.80 14.18
CA ALA A 717 16.00 21.15 14.65
C ALA A 717 15.49 22.49 14.09
N GLY A 718 16.25 23.14 13.21
CA GLY A 718 15.94 24.43 12.60
C GLY A 718 16.16 25.66 13.47
N LEU A 719 16.78 25.50 14.65
CA LEU A 719 17.10 26.62 15.54
C LEU A 719 18.24 27.47 14.98
N THR A 720 18.11 28.79 15.14
CA THR A 720 19.13 29.75 14.71
C THR A 720 20.36 29.66 15.59
N CYS A 721 21.52 29.52 14.94
CA CYS A 721 22.83 29.48 15.60
C CYS A 721 23.60 30.76 15.30
N LYS A 722 24.41 31.26 16.26
CA LYS A 722 25.29 32.43 16.03
C LYS A 722 26.26 32.22 14.86
N VAL A 723 26.73 30.99 14.71
CA VAL A 723 27.56 30.54 13.58
C VAL A 723 26.95 29.24 13.08
N ASP A 724 26.67 29.19 11.78
CA ASP A 724 26.08 28.03 11.14
C ASP A 724 27.11 26.88 11.03
N PRO A 725 26.88 25.74 11.70
CA PRO A 725 27.81 24.62 11.71
C PRO A 725 27.89 23.90 10.35
N THR A 726 26.79 23.83 9.61
CA THR A 726 26.73 23.19 8.29
C THR A 726 27.52 24.01 7.28
N LEU A 727 27.36 25.33 7.31
CA LEU A 727 28.12 26.25 6.48
C LEU A 727 29.62 26.19 6.80
N ALA A 728 29.99 26.24 8.08
CA ALA A 728 31.39 26.16 8.50
C ALA A 728 32.06 24.85 8.04
N THR A 729 31.35 23.74 8.16
CA THR A 729 31.83 22.42 7.71
C THR A 729 32.01 22.37 6.19
N GLN A 730 31.04 22.85 5.42
CA GLN A 730 31.14 22.87 3.94
C GLN A 730 32.27 23.77 3.45
N LEU A 731 32.46 24.95 4.04
CA LEU A 731 33.57 25.85 3.71
C LEU A 731 34.94 25.25 4.06
N LYS A 732 35.02 24.46 5.15
CA LYS A 732 36.25 23.76 5.55
C LYS A 732 36.59 22.60 4.59
N ASN A 733 35.59 21.86 4.11
CA ASN A 733 35.78 20.75 3.17
C ASN A 733 36.25 21.22 1.78
N GLN A 734 35.88 22.44 1.40
CA GLN A 734 36.25 23.06 0.12
C GLN A 734 37.60 23.79 0.14
N LYS A 735 38.50 23.49 1.09
CA LYS A 735 39.85 24.06 1.14
C LYS A 735 40.69 23.64 -0.07
N SER A 736 41.34 24.62 -0.69
CA SER A 736 42.40 24.39 -1.67
C SER A 736 43.72 24.11 -0.92
N GLU A 737 44.53 23.17 -1.41
CA GLU A 737 45.82 22.75 -0.82
C GLU A 737 46.92 23.86 -0.79
N VAL A 738 46.62 25.08 -1.22
CA VAL A 738 47.60 26.17 -1.31
C VAL A 738 47.67 26.93 0.04
N GLU A 739 48.86 26.94 0.64
CA GLU A 739 49.25 27.69 1.85
C GLU A 739 49.21 29.22 1.64
N GLU A 740 48.06 29.80 1.29
CA GLU A 740 47.84 31.24 1.49
C GLU A 740 47.24 31.51 2.87
N ASP A 741 47.57 32.67 3.46
CA ASP A 741 46.99 33.17 4.70
C ASP A 741 45.46 33.35 4.54
N GLU A 742 44.69 32.30 4.83
CA GLU A 742 43.24 32.26 4.68
C GLU A 742 42.55 33.35 5.49
N HIS A 743 43.12 33.70 6.65
CA HIS A 743 42.62 34.76 7.49
C HIS A 743 42.77 36.12 6.82
N LEU A 744 43.91 36.39 6.18
CA LEU A 744 44.10 37.58 5.36
C LEU A 744 43.10 37.63 4.20
N LEU A 745 42.87 36.53 3.48
CA LEU A 745 41.90 36.50 2.39
C LEU A 745 40.46 36.80 2.87
N ALA A 746 40.06 36.27 4.04
CA ALA A 746 38.77 36.58 4.64
C ALA A 746 38.65 38.07 5.02
N CYS A 747 39.71 38.66 5.61
CA CYS A 747 39.76 40.10 5.88
C CYS A 747 39.68 40.95 4.61
N LEU A 748 40.37 40.55 3.55
CA LEU A 748 40.36 41.28 2.27
C LEU A 748 39.02 41.13 1.54
N LEU A 749 38.32 40.00 1.67
CA LEU A 749 36.96 39.84 1.15
C LEU A 749 36.00 40.85 1.78
N MET A 750 36.09 41.00 3.11
CA MET A 750 35.33 42.00 3.87
C MET A 750 35.60 43.42 3.39
N VAL A 751 36.87 43.79 3.21
CA VAL A 751 37.27 45.08 2.64
C VAL A 751 36.69 45.27 1.24
N PHE A 752 36.78 44.24 0.38
CA PHE A 752 36.30 44.29 -0.99
C PHE A 752 34.79 44.57 -1.03
N ILE A 753 34.01 43.87 -0.21
CA ILE A 753 32.56 44.06 -0.15
C ILE A 753 32.23 45.46 0.37
N ALA A 754 32.83 45.89 1.49
CA ALA A 754 32.55 47.18 2.12
C ALA A 754 32.75 48.38 1.18
N VAL A 755 33.85 48.41 0.42
CA VAL A 755 34.13 49.51 -0.52
C VAL A 755 33.30 49.42 -1.80
N SER A 756 32.70 48.26 -2.10
CA SER A 756 31.92 48.01 -3.31
C SER A 756 30.44 48.37 -3.16
N ILE A 757 29.88 48.37 -1.95
CA ILE A 757 28.46 48.70 -1.67
C ILE A 757 28.01 50.01 -2.32
N PRO A 758 28.78 51.13 -2.30
CA PRO A 758 28.36 52.39 -2.95
C PRO A 758 28.06 52.25 -4.45
N LYS A 759 28.66 51.28 -5.14
CA LYS A 759 28.42 51.04 -6.57
C LYS A 759 26.97 50.61 -6.83
N LEU A 760 26.29 50.01 -5.86
CA LEU A 760 24.88 49.58 -5.96
C LEU A 760 23.93 50.75 -6.19
N ALA A 761 24.29 51.97 -5.77
CA ALA A 761 23.43 53.15 -5.93
C ALA A 761 23.25 53.58 -7.39
N ARG A 762 24.12 53.11 -8.29
CA ARG A 762 24.06 53.34 -9.74
C ARG A 762 23.10 52.40 -10.47
N ASN A 763 22.72 51.29 -9.84
CA ASN A 763 21.89 50.28 -10.48
C ASN A 763 20.40 50.64 -10.32
N ASP A 764 19.70 50.72 -11.45
CA ASP A 764 18.28 51.10 -11.54
C ASP A 764 17.35 50.14 -10.78
N VAL A 765 17.78 48.90 -10.55
CA VAL A 765 17.00 47.86 -9.86
C VAL A 765 17.29 47.83 -8.35
N SER A 766 18.19 48.70 -7.85
CA SER A 766 18.50 48.85 -6.41
C SER A 766 17.49 49.70 -5.65
N PHE A 767 16.34 50.01 -6.24
CA PHE A 767 15.28 50.71 -5.52
C PHE A 767 14.67 49.79 -4.45
N TYR A 768 14.55 50.32 -3.22
CA TYR A 768 13.88 49.65 -2.12
C TYR A 768 12.36 49.83 -2.25
N LYS A 769 11.65 48.72 -2.39
CA LYS A 769 10.19 48.68 -2.42
C LYS A 769 9.69 48.40 -1.00
N ALA A 770 8.97 49.35 -0.42
CA ALA A 770 8.37 49.21 0.89
C ALA A 770 7.27 48.14 0.91
N SER A 771 6.53 47.93 -0.18
CA SER A 771 5.56 46.83 -0.30
C SER A 771 6.17 45.43 -0.09
N LEU A 772 7.44 45.25 -0.49
CA LEU A 772 8.19 44.00 -0.32
C LEU A 772 9.12 44.02 0.90
N GLU A 773 9.30 45.18 1.53
CA GLU A 773 10.39 45.43 2.48
C GLU A 773 11.74 44.90 1.97
N GLY A 774 12.07 45.24 0.72
CA GLY A 774 13.27 44.71 0.06
C GLY A 774 13.61 45.43 -1.24
N HIS A 775 14.78 45.13 -1.79
CA HIS A 775 15.24 45.67 -3.06
C HIS A 775 14.91 44.72 -4.21
N ALA A 776 14.48 45.24 -5.35
CA ALA A 776 14.08 44.41 -6.49
C ALA A 776 15.20 43.52 -7.04
N ASN A 777 16.47 43.87 -6.83
CA ASN A 777 17.64 43.07 -7.19
C ASN A 777 18.20 42.22 -6.03
N ASN A 778 17.46 42.06 -4.94
CA ASN A 778 17.81 41.24 -3.77
C ASN A 778 19.02 41.69 -2.95
N ILE A 779 19.50 42.92 -3.10
CA ILE A 779 20.68 43.39 -2.34
C ILE A 779 20.44 43.44 -0.82
N HIS A 780 19.20 43.54 -0.33
CA HIS A 780 18.87 43.37 1.09
C HIS A 780 19.31 42.02 1.64
N CYS A 781 19.31 40.97 0.81
CA CYS A 781 19.76 39.64 1.21
C CYS A 781 21.26 39.59 1.52
N MET A 782 22.05 40.57 1.05
CA MET A 782 23.47 40.68 1.39
C MET A 782 23.71 40.84 2.89
N ALA A 783 22.74 41.39 3.64
CA ALA A 783 22.81 41.45 5.11
C ALA A 783 23.01 40.06 5.72
N SER A 784 22.18 39.09 5.31
CA SER A 784 22.29 37.70 5.75
C SER A 784 23.61 37.07 5.27
N ALA A 785 24.03 37.35 4.03
CA ALA A 785 25.30 36.86 3.49
C ALA A 785 26.52 37.33 4.29
N ILE A 786 26.61 38.63 4.54
CA ILE A 786 27.73 39.27 5.26
C ILE A 786 27.87 38.66 6.65
N ASN A 787 26.78 38.57 7.40
CA ASN A 787 26.79 38.04 8.76
C ASN A 787 27.17 36.56 8.83
N ASN A 788 26.54 35.72 8.00
CA ASN A 788 26.78 34.27 8.04
C ASN A 788 28.15 33.88 7.46
N ILE A 789 28.58 34.49 6.34
CA ILE A 789 29.87 34.18 5.72
C ILE A 789 31.02 34.60 6.61
N PHE A 790 31.00 35.82 7.17
CA PHE A 790 32.08 36.27 8.05
C PHE A 790 32.06 35.54 9.38
N GLY A 791 30.87 35.27 9.95
CA GLY A 791 30.74 34.40 11.12
C GLY A 791 31.41 33.04 10.89
N ALA A 792 31.14 32.38 9.76
CA ALA A 792 31.73 31.08 9.44
C ALA A 792 33.25 31.16 9.12
N LEU A 793 33.68 32.07 8.25
CA LEU A 793 35.09 32.19 7.83
C LEU A 793 36.02 32.52 9.00
N PHE A 794 35.66 33.49 9.85
CA PHE A 794 36.48 33.88 10.98
C PHE A 794 36.46 32.83 12.10
N THR A 795 35.37 32.07 12.25
CA THR A 795 35.34 30.89 13.12
C THR A 795 36.31 29.80 12.62
N ILE A 796 36.35 29.53 11.32
CA ILE A 796 37.28 28.54 10.72
C ILE A 796 38.75 28.97 10.90
N CYS A 797 39.04 30.27 10.84
CA CYS A 797 40.39 30.80 11.03
C CYS A 797 40.90 30.67 12.49
N GLY A 798 40.00 30.52 13.47
CA GLY A 798 40.36 30.24 14.86
C GLY A 798 41.01 31.41 15.63
N GLN A 799 40.94 32.65 15.12
CA GLN A 799 41.55 33.83 15.77
C GLN A 799 40.62 34.52 16.80
N GLY A 800 39.33 34.20 16.82
CA GLY A 800 38.38 34.72 17.81
C GLY A 800 38.04 36.21 17.64
N ASP A 801 38.25 36.79 16.46
CA ASP A 801 38.16 38.22 16.18
C ASP A 801 36.92 38.63 15.35
N ILE A 802 35.87 37.80 15.34
CA ILE A 802 34.66 38.00 14.52
C ILE A 802 34.06 39.39 14.76
N GLU A 803 33.88 39.78 16.02
CA GLU A 803 33.27 41.06 16.39
C GLU A 803 34.13 42.24 15.94
N ASP A 804 35.45 42.14 16.07
CA ASP A 804 36.40 43.19 15.65
C ASP A 804 36.42 43.34 14.13
N ARG A 805 36.37 42.22 13.39
CA ARG A 805 36.28 42.23 11.93
C ARG A 805 34.94 42.79 11.46
N MET A 806 33.82 42.43 12.08
CA MET A 806 32.50 43.00 11.76
C MET A 806 32.45 44.50 12.05
N LYS A 807 33.07 44.98 13.14
CA LYS A 807 33.25 46.42 13.43
C LYS A 807 34.06 47.12 12.34
N GLU A 808 35.16 46.52 11.90
CA GLU A 808 36.00 47.02 10.80
C GLU A 808 35.21 47.12 9.48
N PHE A 809 34.43 46.08 9.14
CA PHE A 809 33.53 46.09 8.00
C PHE A 809 32.55 47.27 8.06
N LEU A 810 31.86 47.44 9.18
CA LEU A 810 30.83 48.45 9.35
C LEU A 810 31.41 49.87 9.24
N ALA A 811 32.57 50.11 9.84
CA ALA A 811 33.26 51.40 9.74
C ALA A 811 33.66 51.72 8.29
N LEU A 812 34.17 50.74 7.56
CA LEU A 812 34.61 50.92 6.18
C LEU A 812 33.43 51.11 5.21
N ALA A 813 32.34 50.34 5.40
CA ALA A 813 31.12 50.46 4.61
C ALA A 813 30.42 51.81 4.85
N SER A 814 30.34 52.23 6.12
CA SER A 814 29.76 53.52 6.52
C SER A 814 30.55 54.69 5.94
N SER A 815 31.89 54.66 6.07
CA SER A 815 32.78 55.67 5.47
C SER A 815 32.62 55.75 3.95
N SER A 816 32.49 54.61 3.28
CA SER A 816 32.31 54.55 1.82
C SER A 816 30.95 55.11 1.38
N LEU A 817 29.88 54.87 2.14
CA LEU A 817 28.53 55.38 1.86
C LEU A 817 28.34 56.86 2.22
N LEU A 818 29.01 57.36 3.26
CA LEU A 818 29.01 58.79 3.59
C LEU A 818 29.71 59.62 2.51
N ARG A 819 30.78 59.09 1.90
CA ARG A 819 31.45 59.74 0.74
C ARG A 819 30.51 59.85 -0.46
N LEU A 820 29.70 58.82 -0.73
CA LEU A 820 28.64 58.88 -1.75
C LEU A 820 27.60 59.98 -1.44
N GLY A 821 27.39 60.31 -0.15
CA GLY A 821 26.53 61.40 0.29
C GLY A 821 26.97 62.79 -0.19
N GLN A 822 28.27 62.97 -0.43
CA GLN A 822 28.88 64.23 -0.86
C GLN A 822 29.02 64.35 -2.39
N GLU A 823 28.73 63.29 -3.14
CA GLU A 823 28.83 63.27 -4.59
C GLU A 823 27.64 64.02 -5.23
N ALA A 824 27.90 64.96 -6.14
CA ALA A 824 26.87 65.80 -6.77
C ALA A 824 26.26 65.16 -8.04
N ASP A 825 26.85 64.07 -8.52
CA ASP A 825 26.42 63.39 -9.75
C ASP A 825 25.12 62.61 -9.50
N LYS A 826 24.06 63.01 -10.22
CA LYS A 826 22.72 62.44 -10.09
C LYS A 826 22.63 61.01 -10.62
N GLU A 827 23.48 60.59 -11.54
CA GLU A 827 23.52 59.18 -12.00
C GLU A 827 24.19 58.29 -10.95
N ILE A 828 25.24 58.81 -10.29
CA ILE A 828 25.96 58.07 -9.25
C ILE A 828 25.15 57.95 -7.95
N THR A 829 24.28 58.92 -7.68
CA THR A 829 23.48 59.00 -6.44
C THR A 829 22.02 58.60 -6.61
N LYS A 830 21.63 58.05 -7.76
CA LYS A 830 20.24 57.77 -8.15
C LYS A 830 19.43 56.99 -7.11
N HIS A 831 19.97 55.88 -6.59
CA HIS A 831 19.33 55.05 -5.56
C HIS A 831 20.09 55.06 -4.22
N ARG A 832 20.79 56.16 -3.92
CA ARG A 832 21.63 56.29 -2.73
C ARG A 832 20.87 56.00 -1.43
N GLU A 833 19.67 56.56 -1.30
CA GLU A 833 18.84 56.39 -0.10
C GLU A 833 18.44 54.91 0.10
N SER A 834 18.08 54.20 -0.96
CA SER A 834 17.79 52.76 -0.88
C SER A 834 19.00 51.93 -0.44
N VAL A 835 20.21 52.30 -0.85
CA VAL A 835 21.45 51.60 -0.46
C VAL A 835 21.85 51.91 0.98
N TYR A 836 21.52 53.08 1.52
CA TYR A 836 21.75 53.39 2.95
C TYR A 836 21.02 52.43 3.89
N LEU A 837 19.84 51.94 3.48
CA LEU A 837 19.07 50.97 4.26
C LEU A 837 19.79 49.64 4.44
N LEU A 838 20.76 49.29 3.58
CA LEU A 838 21.55 48.07 3.75
C LEU A 838 22.36 48.07 5.05
N LEU A 839 22.85 49.23 5.52
CA LEU A 839 23.58 49.30 6.78
C LEU A 839 22.68 48.97 7.97
N ASP A 840 21.43 49.45 7.93
CA ASP A 840 20.43 49.12 8.95
C ASP A 840 20.15 47.61 8.94
N LEU A 841 19.87 47.04 7.75
CA LEU A 841 19.60 45.61 7.60
C LEU A 841 20.78 44.73 8.02
N ILE A 842 22.01 45.10 7.68
CA ILE A 842 23.23 44.37 8.10
C ILE A 842 23.32 44.32 9.63
N VAL A 843 23.05 45.44 10.31
CA VAL A 843 23.15 45.56 11.77
C VAL A 843 22.00 44.83 12.46
N GLN A 844 20.76 44.93 11.95
CA GLN A 844 19.61 44.20 12.51
C GLN A 844 19.80 42.68 12.42
N GLU A 845 20.37 42.19 11.33
CA GLU A 845 20.61 40.76 11.09
C GLU A 845 21.82 40.22 11.86
N SER A 846 22.70 41.09 12.37
CA SER A 846 23.97 40.68 12.98
C SER A 846 23.83 40.39 14.48
N PRO A 847 24.26 39.23 14.97
CA PRO A 847 24.44 39.02 16.41
C PRO A 847 25.71 39.69 16.96
N PHE A 848 26.55 40.28 16.10
CA PHE A 848 27.85 40.86 16.46
C PHE A 848 27.90 42.39 16.39
N LEU A 849 26.92 43.03 15.75
CA LEU A 849 26.84 44.48 15.59
C LEU A 849 25.66 45.03 16.39
N THR A 850 25.80 46.26 16.88
CA THR A 850 24.76 46.95 17.65
C THR A 850 24.37 48.26 16.99
N MET A 851 23.15 48.72 17.26
CA MET A 851 22.67 50.03 16.78
C MET A 851 23.49 51.20 17.34
N ASP A 852 24.01 51.09 18.56
CA ASP A 852 24.90 52.10 19.14
C ASP A 852 26.19 52.26 18.34
N LEU A 853 26.74 51.14 17.86
CA LEU A 853 27.93 51.15 17.00
C LEU A 853 27.60 51.77 15.64
N LEU A 854 26.44 51.44 15.05
CA LEU A 854 25.99 52.04 13.80
C LEU A 854 25.86 53.57 13.93
N GLU A 855 25.22 54.07 14.98
CA GLU A 855 25.05 55.51 15.20
C GLU A 855 26.40 56.25 15.29
N SER A 856 27.43 55.59 15.85
CA SER A 856 28.77 56.18 15.97
C SER A 856 29.49 56.39 14.64
N CYS A 857 29.16 55.61 13.60
CA CYS A 857 29.83 55.65 12.29
C CYS A 857 28.92 56.05 11.13
N PHE A 858 27.59 55.99 11.30
CA PHE A 858 26.57 56.38 10.34
C PHE A 858 25.31 56.88 11.06
N PRO A 859 25.04 58.22 11.08
CA PRO A 859 23.92 58.78 11.84
C PRO A 859 22.56 58.23 11.38
N TYR A 860 21.74 57.73 12.31
CA TYR A 860 20.43 57.14 12.04
C TYR A 860 19.45 58.14 11.40
N ALA A 861 19.67 59.44 11.57
CA ALA A 861 18.91 60.47 10.86
C ALA A 861 18.95 60.30 9.32
N LEU A 862 20.07 59.82 8.77
CA LEU A 862 20.19 59.51 7.34
C LEU A 862 19.34 58.30 6.95
N ILE A 863 19.35 57.24 7.78
CA ILE A 863 18.55 56.02 7.58
C ILE A 863 17.06 56.36 7.67
N ARG A 864 16.64 57.12 8.70
CA ARG A 864 15.26 57.56 8.86
C ARG A 864 14.76 58.37 7.66
N ASN A 865 15.58 59.30 7.15
CA ASN A 865 15.22 60.08 5.98
C ASN A 865 15.16 59.21 4.72
N ALA A 866 16.06 58.23 4.59
CA ALA A 866 16.03 57.26 3.50
C ALA A 866 14.75 56.41 3.51
N TYR A 867 14.35 55.89 4.68
CA TYR A 867 13.06 55.19 4.84
C TYR A 867 11.89 56.09 4.44
N HIS A 868 11.83 57.33 4.94
CA HIS A 868 10.77 58.27 4.58
C HIS A 868 10.71 58.52 3.07
N ALA A 869 11.86 58.64 2.40
CA ALA A 869 11.93 58.89 0.97
C ALA A 869 11.42 57.71 0.15
N VAL A 870 11.87 56.49 0.43
CA VAL A 870 11.44 55.28 -0.34
C VAL A 870 9.96 54.98 -0.14
N TYR A 871 9.44 55.10 1.10
CA TYR A 871 8.03 54.90 1.40
C TYR A 871 7.14 55.96 0.74
N LYS A 872 7.57 57.23 0.73
CA LYS A 872 6.84 58.31 0.07
C LYS A 872 6.84 58.14 -1.45
N GLN A 873 7.96 57.73 -2.02
CA GLN A 873 8.12 57.57 -3.46
C GLN A 873 7.26 56.41 -3.99
N GLU A 874 7.16 55.30 -3.27
CA GLU A 874 6.27 54.19 -3.66
C GLU A 874 4.77 54.54 -3.54
N ASN A 875 4.37 55.23 -2.46
CA ASN A 875 3.00 55.73 -2.29
C ASN A 875 2.56 56.74 -3.37
N SER A 876 3.51 57.33 -4.11
CA SER A 876 3.22 58.21 -5.24
C SER A 876 3.14 57.49 -6.59
N GLN A 877 3.57 56.22 -6.63
CA GLN A 877 3.57 55.36 -7.82
C GLN A 877 2.44 54.31 -7.82
N THR A 878 1.83 54.07 -6.65
CA THR A 878 0.59 53.30 -6.46
C THR A 878 -0.62 54.22 -6.51
#